data_AF-A0A7S0D9V2-F1
#
_entry.id   AF-A0A7S0D9V2-F1
#
_cell.length_a   1.000
_cell.length_b   1.000
_cell.length_c   1.000
_cell.angle_alpha   90.00
_cell.angle_beta   90.00
_cell.angle_gamma   90.00
#
_symmetry.space_group_name_H-M   'P 1'
#
loop_
_entity.id
_entity.type
_entity.pdbx_description
1 polymer ?
#
loop_
_entity_poly.entity_id
_entity_poly.type
_entity_poly.pdbx_seq_one_letter_code
_entity_poly.pdbx_strand_id
1 'polypeptide(L)'
;MRVRFVVACFAVVLASRVACATEASGAVRADAGGFGSLGPQSSLAVSASERVFEAARLGAVPGSLPPTTFGEDDLFPEDFAFGVASSAFQIEGDGGDRPRSTWDDFSDARGLGDAARQGIRHFEHVEDDIKYMARAGVKHYRLSLSWPRLQNQDGTPNDAGYAFYEKMLDAMQNAGIEPYVTLHHWDLPSAMCQGGTSASETTSTESCPAVDWLDPKSVDQFESYASQAFARLGGRVRFWATLNEPKTVANLGYGVGAHAPGLQSATAPLVAGHNMLLAHAAAVRSYRDSFIEKSPGGGGKISLVTNADWREPSDAANEKDVAAAERAMDEELGWFADPLYFGDYPVSMKQRYGADLPAFTEAQKASLKGSTDFFALNHYASAYVVDAQPASPANSYLGRQTDWAETDVNKRGELIGPTGTCAWLKQAPFGMRKTLNLIKARYGRPATYVTENGLCAGASSGASLDDALDDPERVAYVAGYLKSVLESIDLDDADVRGYFAWSFFDNFEWADGVKQRFGMVHVDHFGEFGGEWTARRPKKSLAAYREFMIGKHSKQSESAAASEMGGFGGFGGFSAAPKAEKGVDESFYQPFAWEKGESSAASGGAKLAALGASPLGRRGGPSQPLGASWTEYAPESAEDYEREISKEEDARFALAAAVEALSMAEHPRGSEAASTLEMGRETLAREGDDRPSPETLLAQAERVLAVAEASSREASGASRSAASRSAASATGPSTDTSDASFSASSSASGDVAAAVSTTEAANGGGAAALDGSVWSLLRPRRDFRAAAVSLGPVWVATFVGVAFGLFLIAIQVSCNLMRKGKRGCGTNEGEVRSLVAVAKGAKDAKSYGGTPAKTV
;
A
#
# COMPACT_ATOMS: atom_id res chain seq x y z
N MET A 1 16.49 21.89 -48.67
CA MET A 1 15.83 22.84 -47.73
C MET A 1 15.03 23.88 -48.53
N ARG A 2 14.38 24.88 -47.88
CA ARG A 2 13.57 25.96 -48.49
C ARG A 2 12.16 25.63 -49.07
N VAL A 3 11.56 24.48 -48.75
CA VAL A 3 10.09 24.27 -48.94
C VAL A 3 9.37 23.91 -47.64
N ARG A 4 10.00 23.14 -46.74
CA ARG A 4 9.45 22.76 -45.42
C ARG A 4 9.20 23.92 -44.43
N PHE A 5 9.62 25.15 -44.73
CA PHE A 5 9.54 26.28 -43.79
C PHE A 5 8.23 27.10 -43.90
N VAL A 6 7.56 27.09 -45.07
CA VAL A 6 6.36 27.92 -45.31
C VAL A 6 5.11 27.32 -44.65
N VAL A 7 5.01 25.99 -44.61
CA VAL A 7 3.86 25.28 -44.03
C VAL A 7 3.80 25.44 -42.50
N ALA A 8 4.95 25.44 -41.82
CA ALA A 8 5.03 25.60 -40.37
C ALA A 8 4.50 26.97 -39.90
N CYS A 9 4.88 28.06 -40.58
CA CYS A 9 4.45 29.41 -40.20
C CYS A 9 2.93 29.63 -40.35
N PHE A 10 2.27 28.95 -41.30
CA PHE A 10 0.82 29.10 -41.50
C PHE A 10 -0.02 28.42 -40.40
N ALA A 11 0.47 27.32 -39.82
CA ALA A 11 -0.20 26.65 -38.71
C ALA A 11 -0.19 27.51 -37.42
N VAL A 12 0.97 28.09 -37.10
CA VAL A 12 1.14 28.94 -35.91
C VAL A 12 0.23 30.17 -35.93
N VAL A 13 0.15 30.87 -37.08
CA VAL A 13 -0.69 32.08 -37.22
C VAL A 13 -2.19 31.79 -37.09
N LEU A 14 -2.63 30.56 -37.40
CA LEU A 14 -4.03 30.18 -37.21
C LEU A 14 -4.33 29.83 -35.73
N ALA A 15 -3.43 29.12 -35.05
CA ALA A 15 -3.57 28.78 -33.63
C ALA A 15 -3.64 30.05 -32.74
N SER A 16 -2.73 31.00 -32.93
CA SER A 16 -2.71 32.26 -32.16
C SER A 16 -3.98 33.11 -32.33
N ARG A 17 -4.71 32.96 -33.45
CA ARG A 17 -5.97 33.69 -33.70
C ARG A 17 -7.21 33.03 -33.09
N VAL A 18 -7.13 31.75 -32.69
CA VAL A 18 -8.20 31.09 -31.92
C VAL A 18 -8.07 31.44 -30.44
N ALA A 19 -6.86 31.36 -29.88
CA ALA A 19 -6.61 31.68 -28.47
C ALA A 19 -6.96 33.15 -28.11
N CYS A 20 -6.63 34.10 -28.99
CA CYS A 20 -6.88 35.53 -28.74
C CYS A 20 -8.38 35.91 -28.78
N ALA A 21 -9.27 35.02 -29.24
CA ALA A 21 -10.72 35.26 -29.24
C ALA A 21 -11.40 34.95 -27.88
N THR A 22 -10.75 34.16 -27.02
CA THR A 22 -11.32 33.73 -25.71
C THR A 22 -10.97 34.63 -24.52
N GLU A 23 -9.92 35.45 -24.61
CA GLU A 23 -9.54 36.37 -23.51
C GLU A 23 -10.27 37.72 -23.56
N ALA A 24 -10.96 38.04 -24.66
CA ALA A 24 -11.56 39.34 -24.92
C ALA A 24 -13.02 39.49 -24.45
N SER A 25 -13.44 38.82 -23.36
CA SER A 25 -14.80 38.92 -22.79
C SER A 25 -14.83 38.72 -21.26
N GLY A 26 -13.96 39.44 -20.52
CA GLY A 26 -13.74 39.22 -19.08
C GLY A 26 -13.61 40.47 -18.21
N ALA A 27 -14.16 41.62 -18.61
CA ALA A 27 -13.97 42.90 -17.92
C ALA A 27 -15.29 43.65 -17.64
N VAL A 28 -15.97 43.30 -16.54
CA VAL A 28 -17.04 44.10 -15.92
C VAL A 28 -16.79 44.16 -14.41
N ARG A 29 -16.96 45.36 -13.82
CA ARG A 29 -16.66 45.66 -12.42
C ARG A 29 -17.81 46.47 -11.82
N ALA A 30 -18.64 45.86 -10.97
CA ALA A 30 -19.54 46.55 -10.04
C ALA A 30 -20.13 45.62 -8.97
N ASP A 31 -19.89 45.98 -7.71
CA ASP A 31 -20.81 45.97 -6.56
C ASP A 31 -21.54 44.70 -6.08
N ALA A 32 -22.06 44.80 -4.86
CA ALA A 32 -22.54 43.69 -4.04
C ALA A 32 -24.06 43.68 -3.84
N GLY A 33 -24.63 42.49 -3.68
CA GLY A 33 -25.96 42.31 -3.09
C GLY A 33 -26.72 41.07 -3.58
N GLY A 34 -27.37 40.36 -2.65
CA GLY A 34 -28.43 39.40 -2.95
C GLY A 34 -28.06 37.91 -2.85
N PHE A 35 -28.79 37.18 -2.00
CA PHE A 35 -28.83 35.71 -1.97
C PHE A 35 -29.51 35.14 -3.23
N GLY A 36 -29.11 33.94 -3.69
CA GLY A 36 -29.98 33.13 -4.55
C GLY A 36 -29.35 31.89 -5.23
N SER A 37 -29.89 30.71 -4.93
CA SER A 37 -29.76 29.43 -5.65
C SER A 37 -28.41 28.69 -5.64
N LEU A 38 -28.48 27.37 -5.39
CA LEU A 38 -27.38 26.40 -5.53
C LEU A 38 -27.45 25.67 -6.89
N GLY A 39 -26.29 25.22 -7.37
CA GLY A 39 -26.12 24.40 -8.58
C GLY A 39 -25.59 25.17 -9.81
N PRO A 40 -24.93 24.52 -10.79
CA PRO A 40 -24.70 23.08 -10.95
C PRO A 40 -23.20 22.68 -10.91
N GLN A 41 -22.39 23.25 -10.02
CA GLN A 41 -20.94 22.95 -10.00
C GLN A 41 -20.59 21.50 -9.60
N SER A 42 -21.45 20.82 -8.83
CA SER A 42 -21.19 19.45 -8.34
C SER A 42 -21.13 18.41 -9.46
N SER A 43 -22.05 18.42 -10.42
CA SER A 43 -22.05 17.47 -11.53
C SER A 43 -20.86 17.68 -12.48
N LEU A 44 -20.42 18.92 -12.66
CA LEU A 44 -19.21 19.22 -13.44
C LEU A 44 -17.96 18.67 -12.75
N ALA A 45 -17.83 18.83 -11.43
CA ALA A 45 -16.71 18.29 -10.65
C ALA A 45 -16.66 16.76 -10.66
N VAL A 46 -17.80 16.09 -10.42
CA VAL A 46 -17.91 14.62 -10.51
C VAL A 46 -17.49 14.14 -11.91
N SER A 47 -18.05 14.74 -12.97
CA SER A 47 -17.69 14.39 -14.35
C SER A 47 -16.24 14.65 -14.73
N ALA A 48 -15.51 15.47 -13.95
CA ALA A 48 -14.08 15.68 -14.16
C ALA A 48 -13.25 14.57 -13.48
N SER A 49 -13.67 14.12 -12.30
CA SER A 49 -13.04 12.98 -11.59
C SER A 49 -13.17 11.68 -12.40
N GLU A 50 -14.38 11.36 -12.87
CA GLU A 50 -14.67 10.19 -13.73
C GLU A 50 -13.72 10.13 -14.94
N ARG A 51 -13.57 11.25 -15.65
CA ARG A 51 -12.69 11.36 -16.84
C ARG A 51 -11.20 11.28 -16.50
N VAL A 52 -10.80 11.69 -15.30
CA VAL A 52 -9.42 11.58 -14.81
C VAL A 52 -9.09 10.14 -14.42
N PHE A 53 -10.00 9.44 -13.74
CA PHE A 53 -9.84 8.04 -13.39
C PHE A 53 -9.85 7.14 -14.63
N GLU A 54 -10.78 7.33 -15.56
CA GLU A 54 -10.84 6.55 -16.80
C GLU A 54 -9.56 6.71 -17.65
N ALA A 55 -9.01 7.92 -17.74
CA ALA A 55 -7.74 8.17 -18.43
C ALA A 55 -6.55 7.43 -17.78
N ALA A 56 -6.53 7.33 -16.44
CA ALA A 56 -5.52 6.55 -15.73
C ALA A 56 -5.73 5.03 -15.88
N ARG A 57 -6.99 4.56 -15.81
CA ARG A 57 -7.39 3.16 -15.94
C ARG A 57 -6.96 2.56 -17.29
N LEU A 58 -7.05 3.34 -18.37
CA LEU A 58 -6.71 2.90 -19.73
C LEU A 58 -5.19 2.85 -20.02
N GLY A 59 -4.33 3.36 -19.12
CA GLY A 59 -2.88 3.42 -19.34
C GLY A 59 -2.14 2.07 -19.30
N ALA A 60 -2.71 1.04 -18.66
CA ALA A 60 -2.10 -0.28 -18.55
C ALA A 60 -3.15 -1.42 -18.55
N VAL A 61 -2.79 -2.58 -19.10
CA VAL A 61 -3.67 -3.76 -19.20
C VAL A 61 -3.41 -4.71 -18.02
N PRO A 62 -4.43 -5.10 -17.23
CA PRO A 62 -4.28 -6.10 -16.17
C PRO A 62 -3.91 -7.49 -16.71
N GLY A 63 -3.22 -8.29 -15.90
CA GLY A 63 -3.04 -9.74 -16.14
C GLY A 63 -1.72 -10.17 -16.80
N SER A 64 -0.81 -9.25 -17.12
CA SER A 64 0.58 -9.58 -17.47
C SER A 64 1.56 -8.80 -16.61
N LEU A 65 2.47 -9.49 -15.91
CA LEU A 65 3.66 -8.86 -15.34
C LEU A 65 4.50 -8.28 -16.51
N PRO A 66 5.01 -7.05 -16.40
CA PRO A 66 5.87 -6.46 -17.42
C PRO A 66 7.20 -7.22 -17.50
N PRO A 67 7.95 -7.12 -18.61
CA PRO A 67 9.27 -7.73 -18.71
C PRO A 67 10.20 -7.23 -17.60
N THR A 68 10.72 -8.15 -16.80
CA THR A 68 11.69 -7.88 -15.73
C THR A 68 13.12 -7.65 -16.24
N THR A 69 13.32 -7.77 -17.55
CA THR A 69 14.58 -7.51 -18.27
C THR A 69 14.62 -6.09 -18.80
N PHE A 70 15.65 -5.33 -18.44
CA PHE A 70 15.93 -4.00 -18.98
C PHE A 70 16.80 -4.11 -20.24
N GLY A 71 16.37 -3.48 -21.33
CA GLY A 71 17.16 -3.37 -22.57
C GLY A 71 18.15 -2.20 -22.56
N GLU A 72 18.95 -2.08 -23.63
CA GLU A 72 19.94 -1.00 -23.79
C GLU A 72 19.29 0.40 -23.84
N ASP A 73 18.05 0.49 -24.35
CA ASP A 73 17.26 1.73 -24.40
C ASP A 73 16.45 2.02 -23.12
N ASP A 74 16.36 1.08 -22.17
CA ASP A 74 15.55 1.22 -20.94
C ASP A 74 16.27 2.06 -19.87
N LEU A 75 16.42 3.35 -20.15
CA LEU A 75 17.22 4.28 -19.36
C LEU A 75 16.36 5.36 -18.69
N PHE A 76 16.45 5.47 -17.37
CA PHE A 76 15.84 6.54 -16.57
C PHE A 76 16.53 7.90 -16.79
N PRO A 77 15.94 9.04 -16.39
CA PRO A 77 16.61 10.35 -16.39
C PRO A 77 17.96 10.33 -15.66
N GLU A 78 18.89 11.19 -16.09
CA GLU A 78 20.25 11.30 -15.50
C GLU A 78 20.21 11.65 -14.00
N ASP A 79 19.24 12.47 -13.59
CA ASP A 79 19.02 12.95 -12.22
C ASP A 79 17.98 12.13 -11.43
N PHE A 80 17.60 10.93 -11.91
CA PHE A 80 16.61 10.09 -11.24
C PHE A 80 17.17 9.46 -9.95
N ALA A 81 16.53 9.77 -8.82
CA ALA A 81 16.97 9.36 -7.50
C ALA A 81 16.63 7.90 -7.18
N PHE A 82 17.56 6.97 -7.50
CA PHE A 82 17.51 5.60 -7.00
C PHE A 82 17.99 5.55 -5.54
N GLY A 83 17.06 5.26 -4.63
CA GLY A 83 17.32 5.23 -3.20
C GLY A 83 16.84 3.97 -2.50
N VAL A 84 17.00 3.96 -1.18
CA VAL A 84 16.55 2.89 -0.28
C VAL A 84 15.87 3.50 0.93
N ALA A 85 14.97 2.78 1.59
CA ALA A 85 14.16 3.28 2.69
C ALA A 85 14.31 2.48 4.00
N SER A 86 14.06 3.18 5.11
CA SER A 86 13.93 2.64 6.48
C SER A 86 13.06 3.57 7.35
N SER A 87 12.75 3.15 8.58
CA SER A 87 12.15 3.98 9.62
C SER A 87 12.86 3.77 10.96
N ALA A 88 12.86 4.81 11.81
CA ALA A 88 13.61 4.84 13.06
C ALA A 88 13.26 3.68 13.99
N PHE A 89 11.97 3.50 14.31
CA PHE A 89 11.51 2.45 15.23
C PHE A 89 11.86 1.04 14.74
N GLN A 90 11.80 0.79 13.43
CA GLN A 90 12.01 -0.54 12.87
C GLN A 90 13.48 -0.97 12.81
N ILE A 91 14.43 -0.03 12.78
CA ILE A 91 15.87 -0.34 12.65
C ILE A 91 16.73 0.08 13.85
N GLU A 92 16.45 1.20 14.51
CA GLU A 92 17.37 1.78 15.51
C GLU A 92 17.50 0.94 16.77
N GLY A 93 16.38 0.47 17.30
CA GLY A 93 16.28 -0.06 18.66
C GLY A 93 16.13 1.03 19.73
N ASP A 94 16.06 0.61 21.00
CA ASP A 94 15.84 1.48 22.16
C ASP A 94 17.12 2.15 22.71
N GLY A 95 18.29 1.81 22.16
CA GLY A 95 19.60 2.26 22.67
C GLY A 95 19.73 3.75 22.96
N GLY A 96 20.39 4.06 24.08
CA GLY A 96 20.50 5.41 24.64
C GLY A 96 19.29 5.79 25.49
N ASP A 97 19.23 7.05 25.95
CA ASP A 97 18.10 7.56 26.74
C ASP A 97 16.93 7.94 25.81
N ARG A 98 16.27 6.95 25.18
CA ARG A 98 15.08 7.14 24.33
C ARG A 98 13.78 6.94 25.13
N PRO A 99 12.96 7.99 25.35
CA PRO A 99 11.56 7.87 25.77
C PRO A 99 10.73 6.88 24.94
N ARG A 100 9.69 6.29 25.55
CA ARG A 100 8.81 5.30 24.91
C ARG A 100 7.84 5.93 23.92
N SER A 101 7.55 5.21 22.85
CA SER A 101 6.52 5.45 21.84
C SER A 101 5.29 4.57 22.10
N THR A 102 4.17 4.89 21.45
CA THR A 102 2.98 4.03 21.43
C THR A 102 3.26 2.63 20.85
N TRP A 103 4.29 2.51 19.99
CA TRP A 103 4.73 1.23 19.45
C TRP A 103 5.59 0.41 20.41
N ASP A 104 6.32 1.03 21.36
CA ASP A 104 6.97 0.30 22.45
C ASP A 104 5.91 -0.40 23.31
N ASP A 105 4.87 0.35 23.71
CA ASP A 105 3.77 -0.15 24.55
C ASP A 105 2.92 -1.20 23.84
N PHE A 106 2.61 -0.98 22.56
CA PHE A 106 1.89 -1.97 21.74
C PHE A 106 2.73 -3.24 21.51
N SER A 107 4.04 -3.11 21.29
CA SER A 107 4.92 -4.27 21.09
C SER A 107 5.07 -5.10 22.37
N ASP A 108 5.24 -4.45 23.53
CA ASP A 108 5.23 -5.15 24.83
C ASP A 108 3.90 -5.87 25.07
N ALA A 109 2.75 -5.20 24.81
CA ALA A 109 1.42 -5.78 24.94
C ALA A 109 1.12 -6.94 23.95
N ARG A 110 1.93 -7.10 22.89
CA ARG A 110 1.84 -8.18 21.89
C ARG A 110 2.91 -9.26 22.07
N GLY A 111 3.78 -9.16 23.08
CA GLY A 111 4.91 -10.08 23.27
C GLY A 111 6.06 -9.91 22.26
N LEU A 112 6.07 -8.79 21.52
CA LEU A 112 7.09 -8.44 20.51
C LEU A 112 8.15 -7.47 21.05
N GLY A 113 7.99 -6.99 22.29
CA GLY A 113 8.76 -5.90 22.89
C GLY A 113 10.28 -6.06 22.83
N ASP A 114 10.82 -7.27 23.07
CA ASP A 114 12.27 -7.49 23.03
C ASP A 114 12.85 -7.44 21.60
N ALA A 115 12.08 -7.82 20.59
CA ALA A 115 12.46 -7.66 19.19
C ALA A 115 12.34 -6.19 18.75
N ALA A 116 11.32 -5.47 19.23
CA ALA A 116 11.15 -4.03 18.98
C ALA A 116 12.28 -3.19 19.60
N ARG A 117 12.67 -3.49 20.85
CA ARG A 117 13.81 -2.86 21.53
C ARG A 117 15.13 -3.11 20.80
N GLN A 118 15.32 -4.29 20.22
CA GLN A 118 16.53 -4.60 19.46
C GLN A 118 16.55 -3.96 18.06
N GLY A 119 15.42 -3.95 17.33
CA GLY A 119 15.39 -3.54 15.92
C GLY A 119 16.41 -4.33 15.09
N ILE A 120 17.36 -3.62 14.46
CA ILE A 120 18.61 -4.21 13.94
C ILE A 120 19.85 -3.69 14.69
N ARG A 121 19.67 -2.98 15.81
CA ARG A 121 20.72 -2.25 16.53
C ARG A 121 21.41 -1.19 15.66
N HIS A 122 20.64 -0.51 14.81
CA HIS A 122 21.19 0.56 13.97
C HIS A 122 21.64 1.76 14.81
N PHE A 123 21.14 1.95 16.03
CA PHE A 123 21.63 2.99 16.94
C PHE A 123 23.13 2.83 17.25
N GLU A 124 23.57 1.62 17.62
CA GLU A 124 24.98 1.34 17.88
C GLU A 124 25.83 1.24 16.60
N HIS A 125 25.26 0.71 15.52
CA HIS A 125 25.99 0.39 14.28
C HIS A 125 25.86 1.45 13.16
N VAL A 126 25.25 2.61 13.44
CA VAL A 126 24.89 3.66 12.44
C VAL A 126 26.00 4.00 11.46
N GLU A 127 27.24 4.21 11.92
CA GLU A 127 28.35 4.56 11.03
C GLU A 127 28.75 3.42 10.09
N ASP A 128 28.67 2.17 10.56
CA ASP A 128 29.07 1.00 9.78
C ASP A 128 27.97 0.57 8.82
N ASP A 129 26.70 0.74 9.18
CA ASP A 129 25.57 0.58 8.27
C ASP A 129 25.57 1.66 7.16
N ILE A 130 25.89 2.92 7.48
CA ILE A 130 26.05 3.98 6.47
C ILE A 130 27.25 3.71 5.55
N LYS A 131 28.39 3.22 6.10
CA LYS A 131 29.52 2.73 5.28
C LYS A 131 29.08 1.56 4.39
N TYR A 132 28.29 0.62 4.90
CA TYR A 132 27.78 -0.52 4.14
C TYR A 132 26.89 -0.06 2.98
N MET A 133 25.94 0.85 3.21
CA MET A 133 25.11 1.48 2.17
C MET A 133 25.97 2.14 1.08
N ALA A 134 26.99 2.90 1.47
CA ALA A 134 27.89 3.57 0.53
C ALA A 134 28.69 2.59 -0.35
N ARG A 135 29.16 1.47 0.22
CA ARG A 135 29.85 0.39 -0.53
C ARG A 135 28.89 -0.37 -1.45
N ALA A 136 27.65 -0.60 -1.00
CA ALA A 136 26.56 -1.13 -1.81
C ALA A 136 26.13 -0.18 -2.95
N GLY A 137 26.58 1.08 -2.94
CA GLY A 137 26.37 2.05 -4.02
C GLY A 137 25.24 3.05 -3.78
N VAL A 138 24.58 3.03 -2.62
CA VAL A 138 23.47 3.95 -2.28
C VAL A 138 23.90 5.42 -2.46
N LYS A 139 23.00 6.23 -3.06
CA LYS A 139 23.18 7.68 -3.26
C LYS A 139 22.06 8.52 -2.63
N HIS A 140 20.89 7.93 -2.43
CA HIS A 140 19.76 8.55 -1.75
C HIS A 140 19.23 7.59 -0.68
N TYR A 141 19.06 8.07 0.55
CA TYR A 141 18.55 7.26 1.65
C TYR A 141 17.39 8.00 2.30
N ARG A 142 16.22 7.35 2.29
CA ARG A 142 15.04 7.80 3.04
C ARG A 142 15.05 7.15 4.41
N LEU A 143 15.04 8.00 5.43
CA LEU A 143 14.97 7.64 6.83
C LEU A 143 13.78 8.34 7.49
N SER A 144 13.47 7.97 8.73
CA SER A 144 12.74 8.85 9.64
C SER A 144 13.62 9.27 10.81
N LEU A 145 13.22 10.35 11.46
CA LEU A 145 13.62 10.63 12.84
C LEU A 145 12.67 9.87 13.76
N SER A 146 13.11 9.60 15.00
CA SER A 146 12.22 9.22 16.09
C SER A 146 11.84 10.43 16.92
N TRP A 147 10.55 10.74 16.97
CA TRP A 147 10.02 11.85 17.77
C TRP A 147 10.40 11.70 19.26
N PRO A 148 10.10 10.58 19.95
CA PRO A 148 10.48 10.44 21.35
C PRO A 148 12.00 10.39 21.58
N ARG A 149 12.83 10.08 20.56
CA ARG A 149 14.30 10.26 20.69
C ARG A 149 14.70 11.74 20.70
N LEU A 150 13.99 12.60 19.97
CA LEU A 150 14.32 14.03 19.80
C LEU A 150 13.69 14.97 20.83
N GLN A 151 12.66 14.54 21.55
CA GLN A 151 12.03 15.32 22.62
C GLN A 151 11.98 14.58 23.94
N ASN A 152 12.27 15.31 25.01
CA ASN A 152 12.05 14.88 26.39
C ASN A 152 10.55 14.83 26.70
N GLN A 153 10.22 14.23 27.85
CA GLN A 153 8.85 14.03 28.32
C GLN A 153 8.07 15.33 28.66
N ASP A 154 8.73 16.49 28.68
CA ASP A 154 8.14 17.83 28.82
C ASP A 154 8.03 18.61 27.48
N GLY A 155 8.40 17.98 26.35
CA GLY A 155 8.44 18.61 25.03
C GLY A 155 9.69 19.45 24.74
N THR A 156 10.68 19.48 25.66
CA THR A 156 11.98 20.13 25.41
C THR A 156 12.90 19.27 24.52
N PRO A 157 13.88 19.85 23.81
CA PRO A 157 14.83 19.10 22.99
C PRO A 157 15.67 18.08 23.78
N ASN A 158 15.79 16.85 23.29
CA ASN A 158 16.74 15.86 23.80
C ASN A 158 18.10 15.98 23.07
N ASP A 159 19.09 16.61 23.71
CA ASP A 159 20.42 16.82 23.13
C ASP A 159 21.14 15.53 22.71
N ALA A 160 20.97 14.43 23.44
CA ALA A 160 21.59 13.15 23.11
C ALA A 160 20.96 12.53 21.84
N GLY A 161 19.63 12.65 21.69
CA GLY A 161 18.92 12.24 20.49
C GLY A 161 19.32 13.05 19.26
N TYR A 162 19.46 14.37 19.40
CA TYR A 162 19.95 15.21 18.31
C TYR A 162 21.40 14.87 17.93
N ALA A 163 22.29 14.63 18.90
CA ALA A 163 23.67 14.23 18.63
C ALA A 163 23.76 12.92 17.83
N PHE A 164 22.83 11.98 18.04
CA PHE A 164 22.72 10.77 17.22
C PHE A 164 22.37 11.07 15.76
N TYR A 165 21.33 11.87 15.49
CA TYR A 165 20.96 12.21 14.10
C TYR A 165 21.94 13.16 13.42
N GLU A 166 22.58 14.07 14.16
CA GLU A 166 23.68 14.90 13.67
C GLU A 166 24.84 14.00 13.20
N LYS A 167 25.25 13.02 14.03
CA LYS A 167 26.27 12.02 13.68
C LYS A 167 25.87 11.18 12.45
N MET A 168 24.61 10.75 12.36
CA MET A 168 24.08 9.98 11.23
C MET A 168 24.12 10.79 9.93
N LEU A 169 23.64 12.03 9.94
CA LEU A 169 23.63 12.91 8.77
C LEU A 169 25.04 13.32 8.35
N ASP A 170 25.95 13.57 9.30
CA ASP A 170 27.36 13.83 9.00
C ASP A 170 28.03 12.59 8.36
N ALA A 171 27.73 11.38 8.85
CA ALA A 171 28.22 10.14 8.22
C ALA A 171 27.68 9.96 6.79
N MET A 172 26.39 10.24 6.56
CA MET A 172 25.77 10.20 5.23
C MET A 172 26.38 11.23 4.27
N GLN A 173 26.58 12.47 4.73
CA GLN A 173 27.19 13.53 3.94
C GLN A 173 28.64 13.18 3.56
N ASN A 174 29.43 12.67 4.50
CA ASN A 174 30.80 12.20 4.25
C ASN A 174 30.85 11.00 3.29
N ALA A 175 29.80 10.17 3.24
CA ALA A 175 29.65 9.05 2.31
C ALA A 175 29.10 9.44 0.92
N GLY A 176 28.67 10.70 0.74
CA GLY A 176 28.00 11.14 -0.49
C GLY A 176 26.62 10.50 -0.67
N ILE A 177 25.82 10.44 0.40
CA ILE A 177 24.43 9.99 0.42
C ILE A 177 23.53 11.17 0.79
N GLU A 178 22.57 11.52 -0.08
CA GLU A 178 21.60 12.59 0.15
C GLU A 178 20.47 12.11 1.10
N PRO A 179 20.18 12.82 2.20
CA PRO A 179 19.14 12.46 3.16
C PRO A 179 17.74 12.92 2.73
N TYR A 180 16.79 11.98 2.74
CA TYR A 180 15.36 12.24 2.63
C TYR A 180 14.71 11.91 3.98
N VAL A 181 14.32 12.93 4.77
CA VAL A 181 13.98 12.75 6.20
C VAL A 181 12.49 12.88 6.45
N THR A 182 11.91 11.85 7.06
CA THR A 182 10.53 11.85 7.54
C THR A 182 10.52 12.24 9.03
N LEU A 183 9.75 13.26 9.43
CA LEU A 183 9.70 13.73 10.82
C LEU A 183 9.08 12.71 11.78
N HIS A 184 7.98 12.07 11.37
CA HIS A 184 7.31 11.04 12.17
C HIS A 184 6.94 9.85 11.29
N HIS A 185 7.30 8.66 11.75
CA HIS A 185 6.98 7.40 11.08
C HIS A 185 6.32 6.49 12.11
N TRP A 186 5.09 6.88 12.47
CA TRP A 186 4.15 6.15 13.34
C TRP A 186 4.54 6.05 14.82
N ASP A 187 5.81 6.28 15.18
CA ASP A 187 6.39 6.22 16.52
C ASP A 187 6.03 7.43 17.41
N LEU A 188 4.72 7.65 17.59
CA LEU A 188 4.17 8.72 18.42
C LEU A 188 4.66 8.58 19.87
N PRO A 189 5.13 9.64 20.56
CA PRO A 189 5.52 9.55 21.97
C PRO A 189 4.37 9.05 22.83
N SER A 190 4.59 7.98 23.61
CA SER A 190 3.57 7.49 24.55
C SER A 190 3.39 8.46 25.73
N ALA A 191 2.41 8.18 26.57
CA ALA A 191 2.12 8.90 27.82
C ALA A 191 3.42 9.23 28.56
N MET A 192 3.75 10.53 28.59
CA MET A 192 5.08 11.05 28.88
C MET A 192 5.45 10.97 30.38
N CYS A 193 4.86 10.04 31.13
CA CYS A 193 5.08 9.78 32.55
C CYS A 193 4.81 8.31 32.95
N GLN A 194 5.10 7.31 32.11
CA GLN A 194 5.11 5.89 32.53
C GLN A 194 6.46 5.46 33.14
N GLY A 195 6.80 6.08 34.27
CA GLY A 195 7.86 5.65 35.17
C GLY A 195 7.44 4.49 36.10
N GLY A 196 6.95 3.39 35.54
CA GLY A 196 6.70 2.13 36.25
C GLY A 196 5.27 1.88 36.77
N THR A 197 4.82 0.63 36.55
CA THR A 197 3.69 -0.08 37.19
C THR A 197 2.26 0.47 37.06
N SER A 198 1.39 -0.40 36.50
CA SER A 198 -0.04 -0.60 36.78
C SER A 198 -0.99 0.59 36.90
N ALA A 199 -2.08 0.55 36.14
CA ALA A 199 -3.20 1.48 36.26
C ALA A 199 -3.96 1.32 37.60
N SER A 200 -3.56 2.10 38.61
CA SER A 200 -4.31 2.25 39.86
C SER A 200 -4.11 3.65 40.48
N GLU A 201 -5.21 4.41 40.55
CA GLU A 201 -5.47 5.50 41.50
C GLU A 201 -4.29 6.43 41.92
N THR A 202 -4.03 7.48 41.14
CA THR A 202 -3.56 8.76 41.74
C THR A 202 -4.32 9.96 41.15
N THR A 203 -4.99 10.71 42.01
CA THR A 203 -5.70 11.95 41.64
C THR A 203 -4.77 13.16 41.75
N SER A 204 -3.92 13.38 40.74
CA SER A 204 -3.18 14.64 40.56
C SER A 204 -3.48 15.23 39.18
N THR A 205 -4.01 16.45 39.15
CA THR A 205 -4.47 17.12 37.92
C THR A 205 -3.35 17.84 37.17
N GLU A 206 -2.14 17.29 37.20
CA GLU A 206 -0.95 17.71 36.42
C GLU A 206 -0.39 16.51 35.62
N SER A 207 -1.27 15.57 35.24
CA SER A 207 -0.94 14.43 34.37
C SER A 207 -0.49 14.91 32.99
N CYS A 208 0.78 14.70 32.64
CA CYS A 208 1.32 15.00 31.32
C CYS A 208 0.51 14.25 30.24
N PRO A 209 -0.21 14.95 29.34
CA PRO A 209 -0.99 14.30 28.31
C PRO A 209 -0.05 13.63 27.30
N ALA A 210 -0.32 12.37 26.97
CA ALA A 210 0.27 11.72 25.80
C ALA A 210 0.03 12.55 24.54
N VAL A 211 0.91 12.45 23.55
CA VAL A 211 0.52 12.86 22.21
C VAL A 211 -0.44 11.81 21.67
N ASP A 212 -1.65 12.21 21.30
CA ASP A 212 -2.65 11.35 20.66
C ASP A 212 -3.28 12.13 19.51
N TRP A 213 -3.30 11.56 18.30
CA TRP A 213 -3.94 12.16 17.13
C TRP A 213 -5.45 12.39 17.29
N LEU A 214 -6.11 11.85 18.33
CA LEU A 214 -7.49 12.22 18.67
C LEU A 214 -7.62 13.57 19.40
N ASP A 215 -6.60 14.03 20.12
CA ASP A 215 -6.60 15.35 20.74
C ASP A 215 -6.13 16.40 19.71
N PRO A 216 -6.91 17.47 19.43
CA PRO A 216 -6.46 18.53 18.51
C PRO A 216 -5.16 19.23 18.97
N LYS A 217 -4.75 19.11 20.25
CA LYS A 217 -3.43 19.58 20.71
C LYS A 217 -2.24 18.87 20.04
N SER A 218 -2.45 17.68 19.46
CA SER A 218 -1.42 16.97 18.68
C SER A 218 -0.88 17.80 17.52
N VAL A 219 -1.68 18.73 16.98
CA VAL A 219 -1.26 19.71 15.96
C VAL A 219 -0.16 20.63 16.49
N ASP A 220 -0.37 21.24 17.65
CA ASP A 220 0.59 22.18 18.27
C ASP A 220 1.83 21.43 18.81
N GLN A 221 1.63 20.23 19.37
CA GLN A 221 2.72 19.35 19.81
C GLN A 221 3.62 18.95 18.64
N PHE A 222 3.04 18.56 17.50
CA PHE A 222 3.79 18.19 16.30
C PHE A 222 4.45 19.41 15.62
N GLU A 223 3.81 20.58 15.60
CA GLU A 223 4.43 21.82 15.07
C GLU A 223 5.64 22.23 15.93
N SER A 224 5.56 22.11 17.26
CA SER A 224 6.68 22.32 18.18
C SER A 224 7.84 21.36 17.88
N TYR A 225 7.56 20.07 17.76
CA TYR A 225 8.54 19.04 17.40
C TYR A 225 9.21 19.31 16.05
N ALA A 226 8.40 19.50 14.99
CA ALA A 226 8.88 19.78 13.65
C ALA A 226 9.78 21.02 13.63
N SER A 227 9.38 22.08 14.32
CA SER A 227 10.16 23.33 14.42
C SER A 227 11.53 23.13 15.08
N GLN A 228 11.61 22.33 16.14
CA GLN A 228 12.89 21.98 16.78
C GLN A 228 13.78 21.16 15.82
N ALA A 229 13.21 20.18 15.13
CA ALA A 229 13.93 19.35 14.15
C ALA A 229 14.46 20.19 12.97
N PHE A 230 13.64 21.08 12.39
CA PHE A 230 14.06 21.99 11.31
C PHE A 230 15.17 22.95 11.76
N ALA A 231 15.05 23.53 12.96
CA ALA A 231 16.02 24.49 13.47
C ALA A 231 17.43 23.90 13.66
N ARG A 232 17.52 22.59 13.93
CA ARG A 232 18.77 21.91 14.27
C ARG A 232 19.34 21.03 13.15
N LEU A 233 18.49 20.26 12.48
CA LEU A 233 18.89 19.31 11.43
C LEU A 233 18.69 19.89 10.01
N GLY A 234 17.84 20.90 9.85
CA GLY A 234 17.47 21.48 8.54
C GLY A 234 18.65 21.87 7.66
N GLY A 235 19.74 22.40 8.25
CA GLY A 235 20.95 22.80 7.51
C GLY A 235 21.64 21.68 6.73
N ARG A 236 21.29 20.41 6.98
CA ARG A 236 21.80 19.21 6.30
C ARG A 236 20.76 18.53 5.39
N VAL A 237 19.49 18.93 5.43
CA VAL A 237 18.37 18.14 4.87
C VAL A 237 17.57 18.95 3.85
N ARG A 238 17.60 18.48 2.60
CA ARG A 238 16.92 19.13 1.46
C ARG A 238 15.53 18.59 1.15
N PHE A 239 15.23 17.37 1.60
CA PHE A 239 13.94 16.72 1.36
C PHE A 239 13.33 16.29 2.70
N TRP A 240 12.20 16.91 3.03
CA TRP A 240 11.43 16.66 4.24
C TRP A 240 10.08 16.00 3.91
N ALA A 241 9.67 15.06 4.76
CA ALA A 241 8.29 14.62 4.86
C ALA A 241 7.80 14.80 6.30
N THR A 242 6.56 15.23 6.51
CA THR A 242 6.02 15.39 7.86
C THR A 242 5.62 14.05 8.48
N LEU A 243 4.81 13.27 7.77
CA LEU A 243 4.20 12.03 8.25
C LEU A 243 4.41 10.93 7.22
N ASN A 244 4.69 9.71 7.68
CA ASN A 244 4.52 8.51 6.85
C ASN A 244 3.10 7.97 6.95
N GLU A 245 2.46 7.69 5.82
CA GLU A 245 1.20 6.94 5.70
C GLU A 245 0.14 7.21 6.79
N PRO A 246 -0.34 8.47 6.94
CA PRO A 246 -1.34 8.79 7.96
C PRO A 246 -2.66 8.05 7.75
N LYS A 247 -2.94 7.55 6.54
CA LYS A 247 -4.04 6.60 6.24
C LYS A 247 -3.85 5.27 6.98
N THR A 248 -2.65 4.69 6.95
CA THR A 248 -2.32 3.43 7.63
C THR A 248 -2.40 3.61 9.14
N VAL A 249 -1.85 4.71 9.68
CA VAL A 249 -1.98 5.08 11.10
C VAL A 249 -3.45 5.21 11.51
N ALA A 250 -4.24 5.96 10.75
CA ALA A 250 -5.67 6.16 11.05
C ALA A 250 -6.46 4.85 10.99
N ASN A 251 -6.33 4.08 9.91
CA ASN A 251 -7.13 2.86 9.70
C ASN A 251 -6.72 1.72 10.64
N LEU A 252 -5.42 1.40 10.72
CA LEU A 252 -4.96 0.23 11.48
C LEU A 252 -4.72 0.55 12.96
N GLY A 253 -4.31 1.77 13.29
CA GLY A 253 -4.06 2.21 14.66
C GLY A 253 -5.29 2.66 15.42
N TYR A 254 -6.20 3.39 14.75
CA TYR A 254 -7.40 3.98 15.36
C TYR A 254 -8.73 3.33 14.92
N GLY A 255 -8.71 2.46 13.89
CA GLY A 255 -9.91 1.86 13.32
C GLY A 255 -10.07 0.37 13.63
N VAL A 256 -9.08 -0.42 13.24
CA VAL A 256 -9.07 -1.90 13.35
C VAL A 256 -8.34 -2.40 14.60
N GLY A 257 -7.49 -1.56 15.21
CA GLY A 257 -6.65 -1.93 16.36
C GLY A 257 -5.53 -2.95 16.03
N ALA A 258 -5.18 -3.07 14.76
CA ALA A 258 -4.11 -3.95 14.28
C ALA A 258 -2.71 -3.37 14.50
N HIS A 259 -2.58 -2.04 14.49
CA HIS A 259 -1.35 -1.28 14.75
C HIS A 259 -1.51 -0.46 16.04
N ALA A 260 -0.42 0.13 16.56
CA ALA A 260 -0.50 1.07 17.69
C ALA A 260 -1.37 2.31 17.35
N PRO A 261 -2.17 2.85 18.30
CA PRO A 261 -2.30 2.46 19.71
C PRO A 261 -3.21 1.24 19.98
N GLY A 262 -3.77 0.60 18.96
CA GLY A 262 -4.62 -0.59 19.12
C GLY A 262 -6.11 -0.29 19.31
N LEU A 263 -6.56 0.93 18.98
CA LEU A 263 -7.96 1.34 19.18
C LEU A 263 -8.86 0.79 18.06
N GLN A 264 -10.05 0.31 18.45
CA GLN A 264 -11.11 -0.12 17.54
C GLN A 264 -12.25 0.90 17.54
N SER A 265 -12.50 1.55 16.39
CA SER A 265 -13.56 2.55 16.24
C SER A 265 -13.87 2.88 14.78
N ALA A 266 -15.15 2.98 14.42
CA ALA A 266 -15.56 3.36 13.07
C ALA A 266 -15.28 4.83 12.72
N THR A 267 -15.15 5.72 13.71
CA THR A 267 -15.08 7.19 13.52
C THR A 267 -13.76 7.81 13.97
N ALA A 268 -13.05 7.21 14.94
CA ALA A 268 -11.75 7.71 15.39
C ALA A 268 -10.70 7.86 14.27
N PRO A 269 -10.64 6.99 13.22
CA PRO A 269 -9.75 7.20 12.07
C PRO A 269 -9.95 8.54 11.36
N LEU A 270 -11.20 9.01 11.28
CA LEU A 270 -11.54 10.25 10.59
C LEU A 270 -11.08 11.48 11.38
N VAL A 271 -11.15 11.40 12.72
CA VAL A 271 -10.61 12.43 13.64
C VAL A 271 -9.08 12.44 13.62
N ALA A 272 -8.44 11.27 13.76
CA ALA A 272 -6.99 11.13 13.70
C ALA A 272 -6.43 11.63 12.36
N GLY A 273 -7.05 11.25 11.24
CA GLY A 273 -6.68 11.72 9.90
C GLY A 273 -6.87 13.23 9.71
N HIS A 274 -7.91 13.82 10.31
CA HIS A 274 -8.11 15.28 10.31
C HIS A 274 -6.99 16.01 11.06
N ASN A 275 -6.69 15.59 12.28
CA ASN A 275 -5.63 16.22 13.08
C ASN A 275 -4.24 16.01 12.46
N MET A 276 -3.94 14.84 11.89
CA MET A 276 -2.69 14.60 11.13
C MET A 276 -2.53 15.53 9.91
N LEU A 277 -3.61 15.80 9.17
CA LEU A 277 -3.58 16.78 8.07
C LEU A 277 -3.30 18.21 8.57
N LEU A 278 -3.92 18.62 9.69
CA LEU A 278 -3.66 19.92 10.30
C LEU A 278 -2.23 20.04 10.85
N ALA A 279 -1.71 18.98 11.48
CA ALA A 279 -0.34 18.90 11.98
C ALA A 279 0.68 19.04 10.84
N HIS A 280 0.44 18.39 9.69
CA HIS A 280 1.22 18.60 8.48
C HIS A 280 1.20 20.07 8.01
N ALA A 281 0.02 20.69 7.88
CA ALA A 281 -0.10 22.08 7.44
C ALA A 281 0.60 23.07 8.39
N ALA A 282 0.52 22.82 9.71
CA ALA A 282 1.20 23.60 10.74
C ALA A 282 2.73 23.45 10.63
N ALA A 283 3.26 22.22 10.56
CA ALA A 283 4.68 21.98 10.37
C ALA A 283 5.22 22.61 9.06
N VAL A 284 4.46 22.56 7.96
CA VAL A 284 4.85 23.17 6.67
C VAL A 284 4.87 24.70 6.73
N ARG A 285 3.89 25.32 7.41
CA ARG A 285 3.92 26.75 7.72
C ARG A 285 5.18 27.10 8.49
N SER A 286 5.43 26.43 9.62
CA SER A 286 6.61 26.69 10.44
C SER A 286 7.93 26.46 9.69
N TYR A 287 8.00 25.47 8.78
CA TYR A 287 9.15 25.27 7.88
C TYR A 287 9.36 26.47 6.95
N ARG A 288 8.31 26.90 6.24
CA ARG A 288 8.38 27.99 5.26
C ARG A 288 8.70 29.33 5.94
N ASP A 289 8.04 29.63 7.06
CA ASP A 289 8.21 30.88 7.82
C ASP A 289 9.56 30.95 8.57
N SER A 290 10.05 29.82 9.10
CA SER A 290 11.25 29.83 9.94
C SER A 290 12.54 29.46 9.23
N PHE A 291 12.51 28.57 8.23
CA PHE A 291 13.70 27.93 7.70
C PHE A 291 14.09 28.42 6.29
N ILE A 292 13.15 28.59 5.36
CA ILE A 292 13.47 28.91 3.96
C ILE A 292 14.20 30.25 3.81
N GLU A 293 13.72 31.33 4.45
CA GLU A 293 14.36 32.65 4.39
C GLU A 293 15.75 32.70 5.04
N LYS A 294 16.05 31.78 5.96
CA LYS A 294 17.27 31.80 6.80
C LYS A 294 18.36 30.85 6.31
N SER A 295 18.09 30.03 5.30
CA SER A 295 18.97 28.94 4.87
C SER A 295 19.91 29.32 3.73
N PRO A 296 21.24 29.28 3.92
CA PRO A 296 22.22 29.53 2.85
C PRO A 296 22.15 28.44 1.77
N GLY A 297 21.33 28.68 0.74
CA GLY A 297 21.04 27.72 -0.33
C GLY A 297 19.65 27.83 -0.93
N GLY A 298 18.71 28.53 -0.28
CA GLY A 298 17.36 28.79 -0.81
C GLY A 298 16.25 27.88 -0.27
N GLY A 299 16.51 27.15 0.83
CA GLY A 299 15.55 26.22 1.44
C GLY A 299 15.57 24.82 0.82
N GLY A 300 14.98 23.86 1.53
CA GLY A 300 14.65 22.53 1.02
C GLY A 300 13.18 22.45 0.58
N LYS A 301 12.74 21.24 0.26
CA LYS A 301 11.35 20.90 -0.07
C LYS A 301 10.70 20.12 1.08
N ILE A 302 9.39 20.30 1.28
CA ILE A 302 8.59 19.55 2.26
C ILE A 302 7.32 18.95 1.64
N SER A 303 6.90 17.78 2.14
CA SER A 303 5.70 17.06 1.72
C SER A 303 5.12 16.19 2.86
N LEU A 304 4.13 15.35 2.52
CA LEU A 304 3.55 14.28 3.33
C LEU A 304 3.60 13.00 2.49
N VAL A 305 4.03 11.88 3.07
CA VAL A 305 4.06 10.61 2.34
C VAL A 305 2.67 9.98 2.37
N THR A 306 2.04 9.90 1.21
CA THR A 306 0.80 9.16 1.01
C THR A 306 1.13 7.72 0.63
N ASN A 307 0.34 6.76 1.07
CA ASN A 307 0.29 5.43 0.45
C ASN A 307 -0.99 5.26 -0.34
N ALA A 308 -0.91 4.61 -1.50
CA ALA A 308 -2.08 4.19 -2.26
C ALA A 308 -1.73 2.97 -3.12
N ASP A 309 -2.45 1.88 -2.88
CA ASP A 309 -2.45 0.70 -3.74
C ASP A 309 -3.59 0.81 -4.75
N TRP A 310 -3.35 0.39 -5.99
CA TRP A 310 -4.33 0.58 -7.06
C TRP A 310 -5.59 -0.29 -6.89
N ARG A 311 -6.75 0.31 -7.10
CA ARG A 311 -8.06 -0.36 -7.04
C ARG A 311 -8.61 -0.50 -8.46
N GLU A 312 -8.57 -1.71 -9.00
CA GLU A 312 -9.03 -2.03 -10.36
C GLU A 312 -10.50 -2.51 -10.33
N PRO A 313 -11.40 -2.05 -11.22
CA PRO A 313 -12.76 -2.58 -11.27
C PRO A 313 -12.78 -4.07 -11.67
N SER A 314 -13.42 -4.91 -10.86
CA SER A 314 -13.52 -6.37 -11.06
C SER A 314 -14.21 -6.74 -12.37
N ASP A 315 -15.16 -5.93 -12.82
CA ASP A 315 -15.57 -5.86 -14.22
C ASP A 315 -15.39 -4.46 -14.82
N ALA A 316 -14.36 -4.33 -15.66
CA ALA A 316 -14.07 -3.15 -16.46
C ALA A 316 -15.21 -2.68 -17.40
N ALA A 317 -16.26 -3.47 -17.60
CA ALA A 317 -17.47 -3.14 -18.36
C ALA A 317 -18.74 -2.98 -17.50
N ASN A 318 -18.63 -3.11 -16.17
CA ASN A 318 -19.72 -2.81 -15.23
C ASN A 318 -19.53 -1.40 -14.67
N GLU A 319 -20.39 -0.46 -15.07
CA GLU A 319 -20.35 0.94 -14.62
C GLU A 319 -20.36 1.07 -13.09
N LYS A 320 -20.99 0.12 -12.38
CA LYS A 320 -21.02 0.07 -10.92
C LYS A 320 -19.65 -0.25 -10.31
N ASP A 321 -18.93 -1.25 -10.84
CA ASP A 321 -17.61 -1.63 -10.33
C ASP A 321 -16.56 -0.56 -10.66
N VAL A 322 -16.70 0.12 -11.81
CA VAL A 322 -15.89 1.30 -12.16
C VAL A 322 -16.13 2.43 -11.13
N ALA A 323 -17.39 2.78 -10.87
CA ALA A 323 -17.72 3.78 -9.86
C ALA A 323 -17.34 3.34 -8.44
N ALA A 324 -17.28 2.04 -8.13
CA ALA A 324 -16.80 1.52 -6.86
C ALA A 324 -15.28 1.66 -6.72
N ALA A 325 -14.52 1.36 -7.79
CA ALA A 325 -13.08 1.58 -7.85
C ALA A 325 -12.70 3.07 -7.74
N GLU A 326 -13.48 3.98 -8.34
CA GLU A 326 -13.35 5.43 -8.13
C GLU A 326 -13.56 5.83 -6.66
N ARG A 327 -14.66 5.37 -6.05
CA ARG A 327 -14.98 5.60 -4.62
C ARG A 327 -13.99 4.95 -3.64
N ALA A 328 -13.21 3.97 -4.10
CA ALA A 328 -12.11 3.38 -3.38
C ALA A 328 -10.82 4.20 -3.55
N MET A 329 -10.44 4.60 -4.77
CA MET A 329 -9.25 5.46 -4.99
C MET A 329 -9.38 6.86 -4.36
N ASP A 330 -10.59 7.39 -4.25
CA ASP A 330 -10.87 8.59 -3.45
C ASP A 330 -10.49 8.40 -1.96
N GLU A 331 -10.61 7.20 -1.40
CA GLU A 331 -10.27 6.92 -0.01
C GLU A 331 -8.81 6.44 0.16
N GLU A 332 -8.29 5.69 -0.81
CA GLU A 332 -6.89 5.20 -0.83
C GLU A 332 -5.87 6.31 -1.03
N LEU A 333 -6.15 7.23 -1.96
CA LEU A 333 -5.24 8.32 -2.36
C LEU A 333 -5.84 9.68 -2.03
N GLY A 334 -7.10 9.91 -2.41
CA GLY A 334 -7.76 11.21 -2.29
C GLY A 334 -7.91 11.70 -0.85
N TRP A 335 -8.13 10.83 0.13
CA TRP A 335 -8.38 11.20 1.53
C TRP A 335 -7.31 12.14 2.09
N PHE A 336 -6.04 11.86 1.80
CA PHE A 336 -4.91 12.69 2.22
C PHE A 336 -4.35 13.57 1.11
N ALA A 337 -4.52 13.24 -0.18
CA ALA A 337 -3.99 14.06 -1.27
C ALA A 337 -4.91 15.22 -1.71
N ASP A 338 -6.23 15.04 -1.79
CA ASP A 338 -7.16 16.11 -2.19
C ASP A 338 -7.10 17.33 -1.23
N PRO A 339 -7.00 17.16 0.11
CA PRO A 339 -6.77 18.29 1.01
C PRO A 339 -5.52 19.11 0.67
N LEU A 340 -4.44 18.46 0.25
CA LEU A 340 -3.15 19.12 -0.04
C LEU A 340 -3.16 19.87 -1.38
N TYR A 341 -3.88 19.38 -2.38
CA TYR A 341 -3.94 20.01 -3.72
C TYR A 341 -5.15 20.91 -3.93
N PHE A 342 -6.29 20.60 -3.32
CA PHE A 342 -7.55 21.33 -3.51
C PHE A 342 -8.01 22.11 -2.28
N GLY A 343 -7.59 21.70 -1.08
CA GLY A 343 -7.91 22.33 0.20
C GLY A 343 -9.04 21.66 0.99
N ASP A 344 -9.63 20.57 0.50
CA ASP A 344 -10.78 19.90 1.14
C ASP A 344 -10.82 18.42 0.74
N TYR A 345 -11.55 17.58 1.47
CA TYR A 345 -11.66 16.14 1.22
C TYR A 345 -12.37 15.79 -0.11
N PRO A 346 -12.22 14.55 -0.62
CA PRO A 346 -12.99 14.05 -1.76
C PRO A 346 -14.51 14.16 -1.54
N VAL A 347 -15.26 14.35 -2.64
CA VAL A 347 -16.72 14.54 -2.59
C VAL A 347 -17.43 13.26 -2.14
N SER A 348 -16.97 12.09 -2.60
CA SER A 348 -17.48 10.77 -2.22
C SER A 348 -17.39 10.52 -0.70
N MET A 349 -16.22 10.77 -0.10
CA MET A 349 -16.01 10.63 1.35
C MET A 349 -16.93 11.54 2.17
N LYS A 350 -17.08 12.81 1.77
CA LYS A 350 -18.00 13.76 2.43
C LYS A 350 -19.47 13.33 2.29
N GLN A 351 -19.84 12.67 1.20
CA GLN A 351 -21.19 12.10 1.03
C GLN A 351 -21.40 10.82 1.85
N ARG A 352 -20.39 9.95 1.96
CA ARG A 352 -20.48 8.66 2.67
C ARG A 352 -20.45 8.84 4.19
N TYR A 353 -19.54 9.66 4.71
CA TYR A 353 -19.32 9.82 6.16
C TYR A 353 -20.06 11.01 6.79
N GLY A 354 -20.51 11.98 5.98
CA GLY A 354 -21.38 13.06 6.44
C GLY A 354 -20.82 13.85 7.63
N ALA A 355 -21.38 13.62 8.82
CA ALA A 355 -20.99 14.29 10.06
C ALA A 355 -19.82 13.61 10.81
N ASP A 356 -19.51 12.34 10.50
CA ASP A 356 -18.41 11.60 11.14
C ASP A 356 -17.03 12.00 10.59
N LEU A 357 -16.99 12.64 9.41
CA LEU A 357 -15.79 13.24 8.83
C LEU A 357 -15.70 14.73 9.24
N PRO A 358 -14.74 15.14 10.10
CA PRO A 358 -14.70 16.52 10.60
C PRO A 358 -14.44 17.52 9.48
N ALA A 359 -15.28 18.56 9.39
CA ALA A 359 -15.19 19.55 8.32
C ALA A 359 -14.11 20.62 8.58
N PHE A 360 -13.25 20.89 7.60
CA PHE A 360 -12.29 21.99 7.68
C PHE A 360 -12.99 23.36 7.63
N THR A 361 -12.56 24.28 8.50
CA THR A 361 -12.82 25.72 8.36
C THR A 361 -12.05 26.29 7.17
N GLU A 362 -12.53 27.40 6.58
CA GLU A 362 -11.87 28.03 5.43
C GLU A 362 -10.40 28.40 5.67
N ALA A 363 -10.02 28.71 6.91
CA ALA A 363 -8.62 28.94 7.29
C ALA A 363 -7.78 27.66 7.21
N GLN A 364 -8.30 26.52 7.68
CA GLN A 364 -7.63 25.22 7.59
C GLN A 364 -7.51 24.76 6.13
N LYS A 365 -8.58 24.94 5.33
CA LYS A 365 -8.55 24.67 3.88
C LYS A 365 -7.46 25.48 3.17
N ALA A 366 -7.32 26.75 3.53
CA ALA A 366 -6.29 27.63 2.98
C ALA A 366 -4.87 27.25 3.42
N SER A 367 -4.67 26.71 4.64
CA SER A 367 -3.35 26.24 5.09
C SER A 367 -2.95 24.87 4.51
N LEU A 368 -3.92 24.00 4.20
CA LEU A 368 -3.69 22.70 3.56
C LEU A 368 -3.37 22.84 2.07
N LYS A 369 -4.06 23.75 1.37
CA LYS A 369 -3.91 23.89 -0.07
C LYS A 369 -2.52 24.42 -0.46
N GLY A 370 -1.73 23.55 -1.07
CA GLY A 370 -0.35 23.84 -1.45
C GLY A 370 0.66 23.66 -0.32
N SER A 371 0.34 22.91 0.75
CA SER A 371 1.30 22.56 1.81
C SER A 371 2.31 21.45 1.40
N THR A 372 2.46 21.18 0.11
CA THR A 372 3.46 20.24 -0.41
C THR A 372 4.21 20.81 -1.62
N ASP A 373 5.50 20.51 -1.71
CA ASP A 373 6.40 20.90 -2.81
C ASP A 373 6.68 19.75 -3.80
N PHE A 374 6.25 18.51 -3.49
CA PHE A 374 6.41 17.31 -4.32
C PHE A 374 5.46 16.18 -3.89
N PHE A 375 4.96 15.38 -4.82
CA PHE A 375 4.16 14.21 -4.46
C PHE A 375 5.06 13.08 -3.92
N ALA A 376 4.68 12.47 -2.80
CA ALA A 376 5.38 11.33 -2.21
C ALA A 376 4.41 10.15 -2.09
N LEU A 377 4.75 9.04 -2.77
CA LEU A 377 3.93 7.85 -2.90
C LEU A 377 4.66 6.62 -2.38
N ASN A 378 4.09 5.97 -1.37
CA ASN A 378 4.32 4.57 -1.10
C ASN A 378 3.27 3.74 -1.86
N HIS A 379 3.69 2.69 -2.57
CA HIS A 379 2.77 1.83 -3.31
C HIS A 379 3.38 0.44 -3.40
N TYR A 380 2.60 -0.57 -3.04
CA TYR A 380 3.07 -1.94 -2.85
C TYR A 380 2.24 -2.97 -3.63
N ALA A 381 0.93 -2.79 -3.69
CA ALA A 381 0.00 -3.81 -4.15
C ALA A 381 -1.13 -3.26 -5.05
N SER A 382 -2.12 -4.09 -5.35
CA SER A 382 -3.40 -3.69 -5.94
C SER A 382 -4.47 -4.71 -5.55
N ALA A 383 -5.76 -4.32 -5.58
CA ALA A 383 -6.87 -5.26 -5.49
C ALA A 383 -7.91 -5.02 -6.59
N TYR A 384 -8.70 -6.03 -6.92
CA TYR A 384 -9.94 -5.79 -7.66
C TYR A 384 -11.01 -5.27 -6.68
N VAL A 385 -11.94 -4.45 -7.19
CA VAL A 385 -13.05 -3.88 -6.41
C VAL A 385 -14.38 -4.13 -7.10
N VAL A 386 -15.41 -4.43 -6.31
CA VAL A 386 -16.81 -4.57 -6.72
C VAL A 386 -17.71 -3.55 -6.02
N ASP A 387 -18.81 -3.17 -6.67
CA ASP A 387 -19.91 -2.42 -6.05
C ASP A 387 -20.59 -3.26 -4.98
N ALA A 388 -20.57 -2.79 -3.73
CA ALA A 388 -21.06 -3.54 -2.58
C ALA A 388 -22.21 -2.80 -1.87
N GLN A 389 -23.08 -3.54 -1.20
CA GLN A 389 -23.97 -2.93 -0.22
C GLN A 389 -23.15 -2.48 1.00
N PRO A 390 -23.50 -1.35 1.66
CA PRO A 390 -22.74 -0.84 2.79
C PRO A 390 -22.47 -1.89 3.85
N ALA A 391 -21.20 -2.27 4.01
CA ALA A 391 -20.79 -3.25 5.00
C ALA A 391 -21.14 -2.74 6.41
N SER A 392 -21.49 -3.63 7.34
CA SER A 392 -21.43 -3.30 8.76
C SER A 392 -19.97 -2.99 9.12
N PRO A 393 -19.70 -2.08 10.08
CA PRO A 393 -18.33 -1.80 10.52
C PRO A 393 -17.53 -3.05 10.93
N ALA A 394 -18.21 -4.04 11.53
CA ALA A 394 -17.63 -5.34 11.90
C ALA A 394 -17.28 -6.27 10.72
N ASN A 395 -17.82 -6.02 9.52
CA ASN A 395 -17.55 -6.82 8.31
C ASN A 395 -16.67 -6.06 7.31
N SER A 396 -16.06 -4.95 7.73
CA SER A 396 -15.17 -4.12 6.91
C SER A 396 -13.73 -4.21 7.40
N TYR A 397 -12.80 -4.45 6.49
CA TYR A 397 -11.37 -4.47 6.81
C TYR A 397 -10.81 -3.10 7.23
N LEU A 398 -11.59 -2.02 7.09
CA LEU A 398 -11.28 -0.66 7.58
C LEU A 398 -11.93 -0.35 8.94
N GLY A 399 -12.71 -1.27 9.53
CA GLY A 399 -13.48 -1.03 10.77
C GLY A 399 -14.64 -0.03 10.61
N ARG A 400 -14.96 0.41 9.39
CA ARG A 400 -15.99 1.40 9.06
C ARG A 400 -16.74 1.05 7.77
N GLN A 401 -17.91 1.64 7.55
CA GLN A 401 -18.72 1.33 6.37
C GLN A 401 -18.01 1.76 5.06
N THR A 402 -17.98 0.85 4.08
CA THR A 402 -17.62 1.10 2.68
C THR A 402 -18.79 0.71 1.78
N ASP A 403 -18.96 1.43 0.66
CA ASP A 403 -19.93 1.12 -0.40
C ASP A 403 -19.28 0.35 -1.57
N TRP A 404 -18.18 -0.34 -1.27
CA TRP A 404 -17.35 -1.14 -2.17
C TRP A 404 -16.65 -2.23 -1.36
N ALA A 405 -16.25 -3.31 -2.02
CA ALA A 405 -15.51 -4.42 -1.41
C ALA A 405 -14.37 -4.89 -2.30
N GLU A 406 -13.28 -5.34 -1.69
CA GLU A 406 -12.10 -5.87 -2.39
C GLU A 406 -12.27 -7.36 -2.74
N THR A 407 -11.68 -7.78 -3.85
CA THR A 407 -11.58 -9.18 -4.28
C THR A 407 -10.20 -9.49 -4.86
N ASP A 408 -9.64 -10.66 -4.52
CA ASP A 408 -8.37 -11.15 -5.08
C ASP A 408 -8.49 -11.49 -6.58
N VAL A 409 -9.71 -11.83 -7.03
CA VAL A 409 -10.04 -12.22 -8.42
C VAL A 409 -10.99 -11.24 -9.10
N ASN A 410 -10.89 -11.12 -10.42
CA ASN A 410 -11.84 -10.41 -11.27
C ASN A 410 -13.05 -11.27 -11.68
N LYS A 411 -14.00 -10.71 -12.43
CA LYS A 411 -15.19 -11.44 -12.93
C LYS A 411 -14.92 -12.68 -13.81
N ARG A 412 -13.68 -12.93 -14.22
CA ARG A 412 -13.25 -14.13 -14.98
C ARG A 412 -12.59 -15.19 -14.11
N GLY A 413 -12.41 -14.92 -12.81
CA GLY A 413 -11.69 -15.79 -11.87
C GLY A 413 -10.17 -15.63 -11.92
N GLU A 414 -9.66 -14.61 -12.60
CA GLU A 414 -8.22 -14.34 -12.70
C GLU A 414 -7.76 -13.53 -11.48
N LEU A 415 -6.71 -14.00 -10.79
CA LEU A 415 -6.05 -13.25 -9.72
C LEU A 415 -5.46 -11.93 -10.22
N ILE A 416 -5.38 -10.91 -9.35
CA ILE A 416 -4.74 -9.63 -9.72
C ILE A 416 -3.21 -9.75 -9.84
N GLY A 417 -2.60 -10.65 -9.07
CA GLY A 417 -1.19 -10.99 -9.10
C GLY A 417 -0.79 -12.01 -8.03
N PRO A 418 0.47 -12.48 -8.02
CA PRO A 418 1.02 -13.29 -6.92
C PRO A 418 0.89 -12.59 -5.57
N THR A 419 0.78 -13.33 -4.47
CA THR A 419 0.84 -12.77 -3.10
C THR A 419 2.23 -12.98 -2.51
N GLY A 420 2.77 -12.02 -1.75
CA GLY A 420 4.01 -12.19 -0.98
C GLY A 420 3.82 -13.00 0.32
N THR A 421 4.78 -12.95 1.24
CA THR A 421 4.63 -13.57 2.58
C THR A 421 3.67 -12.79 3.50
N CYS A 422 3.29 -11.56 3.13
CA CYS A 422 2.17 -10.84 3.71
C CYS A 422 0.89 -11.03 2.86
N ALA A 423 -0.21 -11.46 3.47
CA ALA A 423 -1.45 -11.79 2.75
C ALA A 423 -2.06 -10.60 1.96
N TRP A 424 -1.79 -9.37 2.38
CA TRP A 424 -2.27 -8.13 1.75
C TRP A 424 -1.48 -7.74 0.48
N LEU A 425 -0.22 -8.17 0.35
CA LEU A 425 0.67 -7.68 -0.70
C LEU A 425 0.51 -8.50 -1.99
N LYS A 426 -0.40 -8.05 -2.86
CA LYS A 426 -0.60 -8.60 -4.21
C LYS A 426 0.29 -7.90 -5.23
N GLN A 427 1.20 -8.64 -5.85
CA GLN A 427 2.21 -8.11 -6.78
C GLN A 427 1.55 -7.71 -8.13
N ALA A 428 1.30 -6.42 -8.30
CA ALA A 428 0.57 -5.84 -9.43
C ALA A 428 1.26 -4.57 -9.95
N PRO A 429 2.44 -4.69 -10.61
CA PRO A 429 3.24 -3.54 -11.09
C PRO A 429 2.47 -2.61 -12.05
N PHE A 430 1.51 -3.13 -12.83
CA PHE A 430 0.64 -2.30 -13.66
C PHE A 430 -0.17 -1.27 -12.84
N GLY A 431 -0.48 -1.59 -11.58
CA GLY A 431 -1.14 -0.68 -10.63
C GLY A 431 -0.29 0.54 -10.30
N MET A 432 1.03 0.39 -10.15
CA MET A 432 1.96 1.52 -9.94
C MET A 432 1.85 2.51 -11.11
N ARG A 433 1.85 2.01 -12.35
CA ARG A 433 1.67 2.85 -13.55
C ARG A 433 0.30 3.52 -13.59
N LYS A 434 -0.79 2.86 -13.19
CA LYS A 434 -2.13 3.47 -13.11
C LYS A 434 -2.21 4.54 -12.00
N THR A 435 -1.65 4.30 -10.82
CA THR A 435 -1.60 5.26 -9.70
C THR A 435 -0.77 6.49 -10.04
N LEU A 436 0.40 6.33 -10.66
CA LEU A 436 1.22 7.46 -11.14
C LEU A 436 0.49 8.27 -12.22
N ASN A 437 -0.26 7.62 -13.10
CA ASN A 437 -1.12 8.31 -14.07
C ASN A 437 -2.29 9.06 -13.43
N LEU A 438 -2.90 8.50 -12.37
CA LEU A 438 -3.94 9.17 -11.60
C LEU A 438 -3.37 10.41 -10.89
N ILE A 439 -2.19 10.30 -10.27
CA ILE A 439 -1.48 11.44 -9.65
C ILE A 439 -1.21 12.54 -10.69
N LYS A 440 -0.67 12.16 -11.86
CA LYS A 440 -0.42 13.06 -12.98
C LYS A 440 -1.70 13.79 -13.43
N ALA A 441 -2.79 13.06 -13.65
CA ALA A 441 -4.03 13.60 -14.20
C ALA A 441 -4.88 14.39 -13.19
N ARG A 442 -4.90 13.97 -11.91
CA ARG A 442 -5.68 14.61 -10.83
C ARG A 442 -4.97 15.84 -10.27
N TYR A 443 -3.67 15.76 -10.02
CA TYR A 443 -2.90 16.79 -9.30
C TYR A 443 -2.00 17.66 -10.20
N GLY A 444 -2.14 17.53 -11.52
CA GLY A 444 -1.50 18.43 -12.49
C GLY A 444 -0.02 18.16 -12.75
N ARG A 445 0.35 16.88 -12.91
CA ARG A 445 1.73 16.42 -13.19
C ARG A 445 2.75 16.94 -12.15
N PRO A 446 2.53 16.71 -10.83
CA PRO A 446 3.49 17.12 -9.80
C PRO A 446 4.77 16.29 -9.89
N ALA A 447 5.90 16.91 -9.52
CA ALA A 447 7.15 16.19 -9.29
C ALA A 447 6.93 15.10 -8.23
N THR A 448 7.10 13.83 -8.61
CA THR A 448 6.66 12.66 -7.84
C THR A 448 7.86 11.78 -7.48
N TYR A 449 7.89 11.28 -6.25
CA TYR A 449 8.86 10.29 -5.78
C TYR A 449 8.11 9.07 -5.27
N VAL A 450 8.50 7.87 -5.73
CA VAL A 450 8.05 6.60 -5.14
C VAL A 450 8.91 6.39 -3.89
N THR A 451 8.41 6.80 -2.72
CA THR A 451 9.16 6.86 -1.46
C THR A 451 9.28 5.53 -0.74
N GLU A 452 8.43 4.55 -1.09
CA GLU A 452 8.56 3.13 -0.76
C GLU A 452 7.94 2.26 -1.85
N ASN A 453 8.65 1.19 -2.23
CA ASN A 453 8.12 0.04 -2.94
C ASN A 453 8.95 -1.20 -2.58
N GLY A 454 8.31 -2.32 -2.27
CA GLY A 454 9.01 -3.48 -1.69
C GLY A 454 8.19 -4.77 -1.68
N LEU A 455 8.86 -5.89 -1.39
CA LEU A 455 8.22 -7.20 -1.25
C LEU A 455 8.65 -7.87 0.06
N CYS A 456 7.67 -8.27 0.88
CA CYS A 456 7.89 -9.25 1.92
C CYS A 456 8.02 -10.64 1.29
N ALA A 457 9.24 -11.17 1.38
CA ALA A 457 9.65 -12.47 0.88
C ALA A 457 10.88 -12.93 1.69
N GLY A 458 10.70 -13.99 2.48
CA GLY A 458 11.75 -14.66 3.22
C GLY A 458 11.73 -16.15 2.93
N ALA A 459 12.86 -16.83 3.12
CA ALA A 459 12.92 -18.28 3.04
C ALA A 459 12.11 -18.92 4.20
N SER A 460 11.64 -20.16 4.00
CA SER A 460 10.91 -20.92 5.02
C SER A 460 11.76 -21.16 6.27
N SER A 461 11.09 -21.37 7.42
CA SER A 461 11.78 -21.77 8.65
C SER A 461 12.64 -23.02 8.43
N GLY A 462 13.89 -22.99 8.92
CA GLY A 462 14.88 -24.06 8.72
C GLY A 462 15.56 -24.09 7.35
N ALA A 463 15.36 -23.10 6.48
CA ALA A 463 16.12 -22.95 5.24
C ALA A 463 17.62 -22.64 5.48
N SER A 464 18.47 -22.88 4.50
CA SER A 464 19.91 -22.58 4.62
C SER A 464 20.18 -21.07 4.44
N LEU A 465 21.39 -20.64 4.82
CA LEU A 465 21.81 -19.26 4.57
C LEU A 465 21.81 -18.93 3.06
N ASP A 466 22.20 -19.87 2.21
CA ASP A 466 22.22 -19.64 0.76
C ASP A 466 20.80 -19.45 0.21
N ASP A 467 19.82 -20.21 0.72
CA ASP A 467 18.39 -20.02 0.40
C ASP A 467 17.85 -18.67 0.92
N ALA A 468 18.29 -18.23 2.11
CA ALA A 468 17.89 -16.95 2.70
C ALA A 468 18.48 -15.71 1.99
N LEU A 469 19.51 -15.91 1.16
CA LEU A 469 20.14 -14.87 0.33
C LEU A 469 19.73 -14.95 -1.16
N ASP A 470 19.13 -16.06 -1.60
CA ASP A 470 18.60 -16.25 -2.95
C ASP A 470 17.13 -15.82 -3.03
N ASP A 471 16.88 -14.53 -3.31
CA ASP A 471 15.55 -13.92 -3.31
C ASP A 471 15.04 -13.49 -4.71
N PRO A 472 14.90 -14.42 -5.68
CA PRO A 472 14.56 -14.10 -7.07
C PRO A 472 13.16 -13.47 -7.21
N GLU A 473 12.25 -13.71 -6.27
CA GLU A 473 10.94 -13.06 -6.22
C GLU A 473 11.06 -11.55 -5.98
N ARG A 474 11.95 -11.12 -5.08
CA ARG A 474 12.22 -9.70 -4.83
C ARG A 474 12.93 -9.05 -6.03
N VAL A 475 13.84 -9.77 -6.67
CA VAL A 475 14.47 -9.33 -7.93
C VAL A 475 13.41 -9.09 -9.01
N ALA A 476 12.50 -10.04 -9.22
CA ALA A 476 11.44 -9.94 -10.22
C ALA A 476 10.44 -8.82 -9.90
N TYR A 477 10.05 -8.68 -8.62
CA TYR A 477 9.16 -7.62 -8.14
C TYR A 477 9.76 -6.23 -8.40
N VAL A 478 10.96 -5.96 -7.88
CA VAL A 478 11.61 -4.64 -8.01
C VAL A 478 11.82 -4.28 -9.48
N ALA A 479 12.26 -5.23 -10.31
CA ALA A 479 12.41 -5.02 -11.75
C ALA A 479 11.07 -4.69 -12.44
N GLY A 480 10.00 -5.41 -12.11
CA GLY A 480 8.67 -5.18 -12.69
C GLY A 480 8.07 -3.82 -12.32
N TYR A 481 8.21 -3.40 -11.05
CA TYR A 481 7.73 -2.09 -10.60
C TYR A 481 8.59 -0.94 -11.16
N LEU A 482 9.92 -1.08 -11.20
CA LEU A 482 10.80 -0.12 -11.89
C LEU A 482 10.44 0.02 -13.37
N LYS A 483 10.14 -1.08 -14.07
CA LYS A 483 9.72 -1.03 -15.48
C LYS A 483 8.40 -0.26 -15.65
N SER A 484 7.44 -0.45 -14.74
CA SER A 484 6.19 0.32 -14.72
C SER A 484 6.38 1.81 -14.37
N VAL A 485 7.36 2.16 -13.54
CA VAL A 485 7.77 3.57 -13.32
C VAL A 485 8.39 4.16 -14.59
N LEU A 486 9.30 3.45 -15.26
CA LEU A 486 9.93 3.90 -16.50
C LEU A 486 8.90 4.11 -17.61
N GLU A 487 7.95 3.19 -17.78
CA GLU A 487 6.83 3.35 -18.72
C GLU A 487 5.95 4.56 -18.36
N SER A 488 5.73 4.84 -17.08
CA SER A 488 4.99 6.04 -16.65
C SER A 488 5.70 7.33 -17.09
N ILE A 489 7.04 7.34 -17.08
CA ILE A 489 7.86 8.49 -17.51
C ILE A 489 7.85 8.60 -19.04
N ASP A 490 8.37 7.58 -19.74
CA ASP A 490 8.70 7.67 -21.18
C ASP A 490 7.49 7.45 -22.11
N LEU A 491 6.41 6.76 -21.67
CA LEU A 491 5.20 6.56 -22.48
C LEU A 491 4.05 7.50 -22.09
N ASP A 492 3.89 7.79 -20.79
CA ASP A 492 2.74 8.54 -20.29
C ASP A 492 3.04 9.99 -19.85
N ASP A 493 4.30 10.44 -19.85
CA ASP A 493 4.72 11.78 -19.40
C ASP A 493 4.39 12.08 -17.92
N ALA A 494 4.57 11.11 -17.02
CA ALA A 494 4.54 11.33 -15.58
C ALA A 494 5.88 11.89 -15.06
N ASP A 495 5.83 12.91 -14.21
CA ASP A 495 7.01 13.58 -13.63
C ASP A 495 7.56 12.80 -12.43
N VAL A 496 8.04 11.57 -12.64
CA VAL A 496 8.61 10.74 -11.59
C VAL A 496 10.13 10.92 -11.54
N ARG A 497 10.66 11.24 -10.36
CA ARG A 497 12.05 11.69 -10.14
C ARG A 497 12.86 10.82 -9.19
N GLY A 498 12.27 9.77 -8.64
CA GLY A 498 12.98 8.82 -7.81
C GLY A 498 12.13 7.62 -7.38
N TYR A 499 12.82 6.57 -6.97
CA TYR A 499 12.27 5.32 -6.49
C TYR A 499 13.12 4.84 -5.31
N PHE A 500 12.47 4.49 -4.21
CA PHE A 500 13.09 4.09 -2.97
C PHE A 500 12.64 2.68 -2.59
N ALA A 501 13.57 1.72 -2.58
CA ALA A 501 13.27 0.34 -2.25
C ALA A 501 13.00 0.18 -0.74
N TRP A 502 11.83 -0.38 -0.38
CA TRP A 502 11.54 -0.89 0.95
C TRP A 502 11.93 -2.37 1.03
N SER A 503 12.94 -2.78 1.80
CA SER A 503 13.82 -1.99 2.67
C SER A 503 15.29 -2.26 2.34
N PHE A 504 16.21 -1.45 2.88
CA PHE A 504 17.63 -1.80 2.78
C PHE A 504 17.95 -3.05 3.60
N PHE A 505 17.56 -3.05 4.88
CA PHE A 505 17.74 -4.16 5.82
C PHE A 505 16.41 -4.87 6.12
N ASP A 506 16.45 -6.19 6.32
CA ASP A 506 15.43 -6.89 7.11
C ASP A 506 15.35 -6.22 8.49
N ASN A 507 14.15 -6.06 9.04
CA ASN A 507 13.90 -5.18 10.18
C ASN A 507 12.68 -5.65 10.99
N PHE A 508 12.30 -4.90 12.03
CA PHE A 508 11.08 -5.14 12.78
C PHE A 508 9.86 -4.63 12.00
N GLU A 509 9.10 -5.52 11.35
CA GLU A 509 7.93 -5.15 10.53
C GLU A 509 6.66 -5.06 11.39
N TRP A 510 6.61 -4.03 12.25
CA TRP A 510 5.43 -3.61 13.01
C TRP A 510 4.75 -4.76 13.80
N ALA A 511 3.47 -5.04 13.52
CA ALA A 511 2.70 -6.07 14.23
C ALA A 511 3.10 -7.51 13.84
N ASP A 512 3.83 -7.71 12.73
CA ASP A 512 4.40 -9.01 12.36
C ASP A 512 5.80 -9.25 12.98
N GLY A 513 6.42 -8.20 13.53
CA GLY A 513 7.77 -8.23 14.08
C GLY A 513 8.83 -8.65 13.04
N VAL A 514 9.85 -9.39 13.47
CA VAL A 514 10.98 -9.80 12.60
C VAL A 514 10.69 -11.02 11.70
N LYS A 515 9.42 -11.45 11.61
CA LYS A 515 8.99 -12.59 10.77
C LYS A 515 8.93 -12.20 9.30
N GLN A 516 8.35 -11.05 8.97
CA GLN A 516 8.31 -10.57 7.59
C GLN A 516 9.67 -9.98 7.21
N ARG A 517 10.16 -10.36 6.03
CA ARG A 517 11.48 -9.97 5.54
C ARG A 517 11.30 -9.14 4.26
N PHE A 518 11.49 -7.82 4.36
CA PHE A 518 11.44 -6.89 3.22
C PHE A 518 12.82 -6.55 2.62
N GLY A 519 13.90 -6.79 3.37
CA GLY A 519 15.22 -6.22 3.08
C GLY A 519 15.92 -6.85 1.89
N MET A 520 16.70 -6.03 1.18
CA MET A 520 17.72 -6.49 0.22
C MET A 520 19.01 -6.96 0.92
N VAL A 521 19.19 -6.61 2.20
CA VAL A 521 20.20 -7.13 3.11
C VAL A 521 19.49 -7.92 4.21
N HIS A 522 19.80 -9.20 4.33
CA HIS A 522 19.37 -10.05 5.42
C HIS A 522 20.00 -9.60 6.75
N VAL A 523 19.22 -9.64 7.82
CA VAL A 523 19.66 -9.42 9.21
C VAL A 523 19.35 -10.66 10.04
N ASP A 524 20.38 -11.16 10.72
CA ASP A 524 20.32 -12.37 11.53
C ASP A 524 19.83 -12.07 12.96
N HIS A 525 18.52 -11.87 13.11
CA HIS A 525 17.90 -11.52 14.41
C HIS A 525 17.99 -12.63 15.47
N PHE A 526 18.28 -13.87 15.08
CA PHE A 526 18.19 -15.04 15.95
C PHE A 526 19.51 -15.82 16.10
N GLY A 527 20.58 -15.41 15.40
CA GLY A 527 21.85 -16.14 15.35
C GLY A 527 21.81 -17.43 14.54
N GLU A 528 20.78 -17.61 13.69
CA GLU A 528 20.44 -18.83 12.94
C GLU A 528 21.63 -19.35 12.11
N PHE A 529 22.43 -18.43 11.56
CA PHE A 529 23.55 -18.75 10.69
C PHE A 529 24.92 -18.48 11.34
N GLY A 530 24.93 -18.24 12.66
CA GLY A 530 26.12 -18.00 13.47
C GLY A 530 26.84 -16.67 13.20
N GLY A 531 27.85 -16.37 14.01
CA GLY A 531 28.55 -15.08 13.99
C GLY A 531 28.04 -14.13 15.07
N GLU A 532 28.11 -12.82 14.80
CA GLU A 532 27.51 -11.81 15.68
C GLU A 532 26.00 -11.71 15.45
N TRP A 533 25.23 -11.54 16.52
CA TRP A 533 23.78 -11.29 16.45
C TRP A 533 23.50 -10.02 15.65
N THR A 534 22.47 -10.05 14.81
CA THR A 534 22.11 -9.02 13.81
C THR A 534 23.13 -8.85 12.66
N ALA A 535 23.92 -9.87 12.30
CA ALA A 535 24.83 -9.82 11.16
C ALA A 535 24.13 -9.43 9.83
N ARG A 536 24.69 -8.43 9.12
CA ARG A 536 24.21 -7.92 7.81
C ARG A 536 24.77 -8.77 6.66
N ARG A 537 23.92 -9.40 5.85
CA ARG A 537 24.33 -10.25 4.70
C ARG A 537 23.57 -9.89 3.41
N PRO A 538 24.23 -9.62 2.27
CA PRO A 538 23.55 -9.12 1.07
C PRO A 538 22.80 -10.24 0.33
N LYS A 539 21.54 -10.00 -0.03
CA LYS A 539 20.72 -10.89 -0.89
C LYS A 539 20.94 -10.56 -2.38
N LYS A 540 20.48 -11.43 -3.29
CA LYS A 540 20.60 -11.19 -4.75
C LYS A 540 19.84 -9.95 -5.23
N SER A 541 18.74 -9.58 -4.59
CA SER A 541 18.03 -8.32 -4.84
C SER A 541 18.90 -7.08 -4.67
N LEU A 542 19.84 -7.05 -3.70
CA LEU A 542 20.79 -5.95 -3.58
C LEU A 542 21.71 -5.87 -4.80
N ALA A 543 22.17 -7.01 -5.31
CA ALA A 543 23.03 -7.07 -6.49
C ALA A 543 22.33 -6.51 -7.74
N ALA A 544 21.08 -6.89 -7.95
CA ALA A 544 20.26 -6.39 -9.06
C ALA A 544 19.92 -4.90 -8.91
N TYR A 545 19.43 -4.47 -7.74
CA TYR A 545 19.04 -3.08 -7.52
C TYR A 545 20.24 -2.12 -7.51
N ARG A 546 21.42 -2.60 -7.12
CA ARG A 546 22.68 -1.86 -7.21
C ARG A 546 23.00 -1.37 -8.62
N GLU A 547 22.58 -2.08 -9.67
CA GLU A 547 22.82 -1.65 -11.06
C GLU A 547 22.16 -0.29 -11.35
N PHE A 548 20.97 -0.06 -10.80
CA PHE A 548 20.28 1.23 -10.85
C PHE A 548 20.97 2.27 -9.96
N MET A 549 21.29 1.94 -8.71
CA MET A 549 21.95 2.87 -7.77
C MET A 549 23.32 3.39 -8.24
N ILE A 550 24.04 2.62 -9.06
CA ILE A 550 25.32 3.05 -9.68
C ILE A 550 25.17 3.63 -11.09
N GLY A 551 23.94 3.83 -11.58
CA GLY A 551 23.65 4.54 -12.83
C GLY A 551 23.80 3.73 -14.13
N LYS A 552 23.82 2.38 -14.09
CA LYS A 552 23.85 1.56 -15.31
C LYS A 552 22.59 1.74 -16.17
N HIS A 553 21.46 2.02 -15.52
CA HIS A 553 20.15 2.25 -16.16
C HIS A 553 19.79 3.76 -16.22
N SER A 554 20.78 4.65 -16.22
CA SER A 554 20.57 6.10 -16.35
C SER A 554 21.05 6.63 -17.70
N LYS A 555 20.25 7.52 -18.29
CA LYS A 555 20.60 8.31 -19.48
C LYS A 555 21.91 9.07 -19.20
N GLN A 556 22.94 8.86 -20.01
CA GLN A 556 24.28 9.45 -19.84
C GLN A 556 24.32 10.88 -20.42
N SER A 557 25.03 11.81 -19.77
CA SER A 557 25.13 13.19 -20.29
C SER A 557 25.82 13.23 -21.66
N GLU A 558 25.25 13.99 -22.61
CA GLU A 558 25.88 14.24 -23.92
C GLU A 558 27.26 14.90 -23.78
N SER A 559 27.53 15.58 -22.66
CA SER A 559 28.81 16.23 -22.37
C SER A 559 29.96 15.23 -22.19
N ALA A 560 29.68 14.03 -21.67
CA ALA A 560 30.68 12.98 -21.51
C ALA A 560 31.09 12.42 -22.89
N ALA A 561 30.13 12.07 -23.73
CA ALA A 561 30.37 11.58 -25.09
C ALA A 561 31.09 12.63 -25.98
N ALA A 562 30.78 13.91 -25.81
CA ALA A 562 31.49 14.99 -26.48
C ALA A 562 32.96 15.13 -26.01
N SER A 563 33.28 14.76 -24.77
CA SER A 563 34.63 14.89 -24.22
C SER A 563 35.65 13.93 -24.84
N GLU A 564 35.25 12.73 -25.26
CA GLU A 564 36.14 11.76 -25.91
C GLU A 564 36.48 12.12 -27.36
N MET A 565 35.64 12.93 -28.04
CA MET A 565 35.91 13.44 -29.39
C MET A 565 36.39 14.91 -29.43
N GLY A 566 36.36 15.61 -28.29
CA GLY A 566 36.42 17.08 -28.19
C GLY A 566 37.78 17.69 -27.81
N GLY A 567 38.89 17.01 -28.06
CA GLY A 567 40.21 17.39 -27.56
C GLY A 567 40.90 18.61 -28.19
N PHE A 568 40.33 19.83 -28.12
CA PHE A 568 41.10 21.08 -28.26
C PHE A 568 40.38 22.36 -27.76
N GLY A 569 41.03 23.09 -26.83
CA GLY A 569 40.71 24.49 -26.48
C GLY A 569 39.51 24.70 -25.53
N GLY A 570 39.66 25.58 -24.54
CA GLY A 570 38.56 25.91 -23.62
C GLY A 570 38.68 27.31 -23.03
N PHE A 571 37.60 27.80 -22.41
CA PHE A 571 37.61 28.96 -21.51
C PHE A 571 36.32 29.02 -20.65
N GLY A 572 36.47 29.31 -19.36
CA GLY A 572 35.53 30.17 -18.60
C GLY A 572 34.14 29.64 -18.20
N GLY A 573 34.07 28.80 -17.17
CA GLY A 573 33.31 29.10 -15.95
C GLY A 573 31.76 29.04 -15.94
N PHE A 574 31.23 27.94 -15.42
CA PHE A 574 30.07 27.91 -14.52
C PHE A 574 30.36 26.92 -13.36
N SER A 575 29.67 27.07 -12.23
CA SER A 575 29.97 26.31 -11.00
C SER A 575 29.41 24.88 -11.06
N ALA A 576 30.22 23.93 -11.52
CA ALA A 576 29.96 22.51 -11.31
C ALA A 576 30.07 22.13 -9.82
N ALA A 577 29.48 20.98 -9.43
CA ALA A 577 29.61 20.41 -8.10
C ALA A 577 31.10 20.17 -7.74
N PRO A 578 31.47 20.22 -6.44
CA PRO A 578 32.85 19.97 -6.02
C PRO A 578 33.29 18.56 -6.46
N LYS A 579 34.42 18.49 -7.17
CA LYS A 579 35.06 17.20 -7.46
C LYS A 579 35.44 16.54 -6.14
N ALA A 580 34.96 15.32 -5.91
CA ALA A 580 35.38 14.51 -4.79
C ALA A 580 36.92 14.43 -4.74
N GLU A 581 37.52 14.80 -3.61
CA GLU A 581 38.96 14.66 -3.44
C GLU A 581 39.35 13.18 -3.43
N LYS A 582 40.47 12.85 -4.06
CA LYS A 582 40.98 11.47 -4.12
C LYS A 582 41.58 11.06 -2.78
N GLY A 583 40.71 10.75 -1.83
CA GLY A 583 41.05 10.30 -0.47
C GLY A 583 40.23 9.09 0.04
N VAL A 584 39.28 8.57 -0.75
CA VAL A 584 38.60 7.31 -0.44
C VAL A 584 39.53 6.15 -0.81
N ASP A 585 39.81 5.28 0.15
CA ASP A 585 40.62 4.06 -0.04
C ASP A 585 39.99 3.16 -1.12
N GLU A 586 40.78 2.69 -2.10
CA GLU A 586 40.30 1.75 -3.13
C GLU A 586 39.92 0.37 -2.53
N SER A 587 40.32 0.07 -1.28
CA SER A 587 39.77 -1.06 -0.53
C SER A 587 38.28 -0.92 -0.19
N PHE A 588 37.76 0.31 -0.14
CA PHE A 588 36.35 0.60 0.11
C PHE A 588 35.45 0.00 -0.99
N TYR A 589 35.89 0.08 -2.26
CA TYR A 589 35.18 -0.46 -3.42
C TYR A 589 35.53 -1.94 -3.73
N GLN A 590 36.13 -2.66 -2.79
CA GLN A 590 36.32 -4.11 -2.94
C GLN A 590 34.96 -4.81 -3.13
N PRO A 591 34.81 -5.64 -4.17
CA PRO A 591 33.58 -6.40 -4.38
C PRO A 591 33.24 -7.28 -3.17
N PHE A 592 31.94 -7.46 -2.91
CA PHE A 592 31.44 -8.40 -1.91
C PHE A 592 32.00 -9.81 -2.16
N ALA A 593 32.09 -10.65 -1.13
CA ALA A 593 32.81 -11.93 -1.22
C ALA A 593 32.30 -12.85 -2.36
N TRP A 594 31.02 -12.78 -2.71
CA TRP A 594 30.42 -13.53 -3.81
C TRP A 594 30.74 -12.94 -5.21
N GLU A 595 30.97 -11.63 -5.33
CA GLU A 595 31.39 -10.97 -6.59
C GLU A 595 32.81 -11.41 -7.01
N LYS A 596 33.56 -12.11 -6.15
CA LYS A 596 34.94 -12.58 -6.43
C LYS A 596 35.03 -13.93 -7.16
N GLY A 597 33.90 -14.63 -7.35
CA GLY A 597 33.70 -15.49 -8.52
C GLY A 597 34.66 -16.67 -8.79
N GLU A 598 35.23 -17.32 -7.77
CA GLU A 598 36.01 -18.57 -7.98
C GLU A 598 35.28 -19.83 -7.50
N SER A 599 34.90 -20.68 -8.45
CA SER A 599 34.41 -22.03 -8.19
C SER A 599 35.55 -22.97 -7.79
N SER A 600 35.72 -23.25 -6.49
CA SER A 600 36.68 -24.25 -6.00
C SER A 600 36.01 -25.33 -5.14
N ALA A 601 35.43 -26.34 -5.80
CA ALA A 601 35.07 -27.59 -5.15
C ALA A 601 36.34 -28.35 -4.74
N ALA A 602 36.73 -28.27 -3.46
CA ALA A 602 37.93 -28.91 -2.93
C ALA A 602 37.64 -29.66 -1.62
N SER A 603 37.31 -30.95 -1.74
CA SER A 603 37.21 -31.88 -0.62
C SER A 603 38.56 -32.08 0.08
N GLY A 604 38.64 -31.94 1.41
CA GLY A 604 39.90 -32.12 2.15
C GLY A 604 39.72 -32.38 3.65
N GLY A 605 39.56 -33.64 4.04
CA GLY A 605 39.41 -34.02 5.45
C GLY A 605 40.74 -34.23 6.19
N ALA A 606 40.86 -33.64 7.38
CA ALA A 606 41.65 -34.05 8.56
C ALA A 606 43.14 -34.50 8.39
N LYS A 607 44.08 -33.77 9.03
CA LYS A 607 44.78 -34.25 10.27
C LYS A 607 45.83 -33.29 10.88
N LEU A 608 45.69 -33.10 12.20
CA LEU A 608 46.72 -33.10 13.26
C LEU A 608 48.22 -33.09 12.90
N ALA A 609 48.91 -32.01 13.30
CA ALA A 609 50.14 -32.02 14.14
C ALA A 609 50.30 -30.61 14.76
N ALA A 610 50.27 -30.34 16.08
CA ALA A 610 50.94 -30.93 17.26
C ALA A 610 52.37 -30.40 17.50
N LEU A 611 52.50 -29.36 18.35
CA LEU A 611 53.65 -28.91 19.17
C LEU A 611 53.34 -27.50 19.73
N GLY A 612 53.43 -27.16 21.02
CA GLY A 612 53.59 -27.98 22.23
C GLY A 612 54.55 -27.40 23.28
N ALA A 613 54.17 -26.37 24.06
CA ALA A 613 54.90 -25.95 25.27
C ALA A 613 54.09 -25.06 26.24
N SER A 614 54.14 -25.40 27.55
CA SER A 614 53.69 -24.64 28.74
C SER A 614 54.50 -25.13 29.95
N PRO A 615 54.38 -24.62 31.21
CA PRO A 615 53.83 -23.36 31.75
C PRO A 615 54.81 -22.69 32.78
N LEU A 616 54.27 -21.98 33.80
CA LEU A 616 54.87 -21.46 35.07
C LEU A 616 55.25 -19.96 35.09
N GLY A 617 55.09 -19.20 36.20
CA GLY A 617 54.75 -19.58 37.59
C GLY A 617 53.93 -18.53 38.40
N ARG A 618 53.85 -18.70 39.74
CA ARG A 618 52.80 -18.11 40.64
C ARG A 618 53.27 -16.99 41.60
N ARG A 619 52.31 -16.18 42.11
CA ARG A 619 52.06 -15.67 43.50
C ARG A 619 51.65 -14.18 43.52
N GLY A 620 50.67 -13.68 44.30
CA GLY A 620 49.56 -14.37 44.99
C GLY A 620 48.86 -13.59 46.14
N GLY A 621 47.56 -13.26 45.98
CA GLY A 621 46.51 -13.06 47.02
C GLY A 621 46.61 -11.84 48.00
N PRO A 622 45.67 -11.69 48.97
CA PRO A 622 44.30 -12.26 49.01
C PRO A 622 43.19 -11.34 49.61
N SER A 623 41.94 -11.46 49.14
CA SER A 623 40.71 -11.22 49.94
C SER A 623 39.48 -11.89 49.29
N GLN A 624 38.41 -12.10 50.07
CA GLN A 624 37.22 -12.93 49.79
C GLN A 624 35.96 -12.19 50.34
N PRO A 625 34.72 -12.73 50.19
CA PRO A 625 34.11 -13.35 48.99
C PRO A 625 32.67 -12.81 48.76
N LEU A 626 31.99 -13.27 47.71
CA LEU A 626 30.62 -13.81 47.83
C LEU A 626 30.21 -14.53 46.54
N GLY A 627 29.68 -15.74 46.69
CA GLY A 627 29.14 -16.54 45.60
C GLY A 627 28.44 -17.77 46.18
N ALA A 628 27.18 -17.98 45.78
CA ALA A 628 26.39 -19.16 46.10
C ALA A 628 25.80 -19.69 44.79
N SER A 629 26.01 -20.98 44.53
CA SER A 629 25.63 -21.65 43.28
C SER A 629 24.16 -22.05 43.28
N TRP A 630 23.47 -21.81 42.16
CA TRP A 630 22.26 -22.53 41.79
C TRP A 630 22.54 -23.41 40.57
N THR A 631 22.82 -24.67 40.83
CA THR A 631 23.02 -25.72 39.81
C THR A 631 22.35 -27.02 40.27
N GLU A 632 21.04 -26.97 40.50
CA GLU A 632 20.25 -28.17 40.82
C GLU A 632 18.75 -27.98 40.48
N TYR A 633 18.46 -27.76 39.19
CA TYR A 633 17.23 -28.21 38.51
C TYR A 633 17.46 -28.02 37.01
N ALA A 634 17.74 -29.11 36.31
CA ALA A 634 17.70 -29.16 34.85
C ALA A 634 16.36 -29.79 34.46
N PRO A 635 15.47 -29.07 33.77
CA PRO A 635 14.33 -29.69 33.09
C PRO A 635 14.82 -30.62 31.98
N GLU A 636 13.94 -31.50 31.52
CA GLU A 636 14.08 -32.14 30.21
C GLU A 636 13.96 -31.07 29.10
N SER A 637 14.37 -31.39 27.86
CA SER A 637 14.96 -30.37 26.99
C SER A 637 14.00 -29.23 26.58
N ALA A 638 14.56 -28.04 26.28
CA ALA A 638 13.78 -26.94 25.71
C ALA A 638 13.10 -27.35 24.38
N GLU A 639 13.78 -28.20 23.60
CA GLU A 639 13.24 -28.79 22.36
C GLU A 639 12.08 -29.78 22.60
N ASP A 640 11.85 -30.22 23.83
CA ASP A 640 10.66 -31.00 24.23
C ASP A 640 9.56 -30.04 24.71
N TYR A 641 9.90 -29.04 25.54
CA TYR A 641 8.96 -28.05 26.08
C TYR A 641 8.28 -27.23 24.97
N GLU A 642 9.05 -26.68 24.03
CA GLU A 642 8.51 -25.97 22.85
C GLU A 642 7.65 -26.89 21.97
N ARG A 643 8.00 -28.18 21.90
CA ARG A 643 7.33 -29.21 21.12
C ARG A 643 6.10 -29.79 21.81
N GLU A 644 5.83 -29.48 23.07
CA GLU A 644 4.54 -29.70 23.71
C GLU A 644 3.65 -28.47 23.61
N ILE A 645 4.20 -27.26 23.79
CA ILE A 645 3.48 -25.98 23.61
C ILE A 645 2.90 -25.88 22.20
N SER A 646 3.70 -26.11 21.15
CA SER A 646 3.22 -26.07 19.75
C SER A 646 2.06 -27.03 19.51
N LYS A 647 2.07 -28.24 20.09
CA LYS A 647 0.96 -29.20 19.97
C LYS A 647 -0.30 -28.71 20.70
N GLU A 648 -0.15 -28.02 21.84
CA GLU A 648 -1.28 -27.47 22.59
C GLU A 648 -1.93 -26.30 21.85
N GLU A 649 -1.12 -25.44 21.22
CA GLU A 649 -1.59 -24.33 20.41
C GLU A 649 -2.28 -24.82 19.12
N ASP A 650 -1.67 -25.76 18.38
CA ASP A 650 -2.28 -26.40 17.21
C ASP A 650 -3.61 -27.08 17.57
N ALA A 651 -3.67 -27.77 18.72
CA ALA A 651 -4.87 -28.45 19.20
C ALA A 651 -5.98 -27.48 19.65
N ARG A 652 -5.62 -26.36 20.31
CA ARG A 652 -6.58 -25.27 20.60
C ARG A 652 -7.09 -24.65 19.31
N PHE A 653 -6.23 -24.39 18.33
CA PHE A 653 -6.60 -23.81 17.04
C PHE A 653 -7.57 -24.73 16.27
N ALA A 654 -7.29 -26.03 16.22
CA ALA A 654 -8.17 -27.02 15.61
C ALA A 654 -9.56 -27.07 16.28
N LEU A 655 -9.63 -26.99 17.61
CA LEU A 655 -10.89 -26.92 18.34
C LEU A 655 -11.64 -25.60 18.11
N ALA A 656 -10.93 -24.46 18.07
CA ALA A 656 -11.52 -23.16 17.77
C ALA A 656 -12.15 -23.13 16.37
N ALA A 657 -11.41 -23.60 15.36
CA ALA A 657 -11.91 -23.70 13.98
C ALA A 657 -13.11 -24.65 13.85
N ALA A 658 -13.14 -25.76 14.59
CA ALA A 658 -14.30 -26.66 14.61
C ALA A 658 -15.53 -26.00 15.26
N VAL A 659 -15.34 -25.28 16.39
CA VAL A 659 -16.39 -24.52 17.09
C VAL A 659 -16.96 -23.41 16.20
N GLU A 660 -16.10 -22.71 15.47
CA GLU A 660 -16.51 -21.69 14.50
C GLU A 660 -17.32 -22.31 13.35
N ALA A 661 -16.82 -23.39 12.73
CA ALA A 661 -17.50 -24.10 11.66
C ALA A 661 -18.89 -24.63 12.07
N LEU A 662 -19.03 -25.19 13.27
CA LEU A 662 -20.34 -25.59 13.81
C LEU A 662 -21.27 -24.39 14.04
N SER A 663 -20.73 -23.23 14.44
CA SER A 663 -21.53 -22.02 14.66
C SER A 663 -22.02 -21.34 13.37
N MET A 664 -21.31 -21.54 12.25
CA MET A 664 -21.69 -21.00 10.94
C MET A 664 -22.65 -21.90 10.13
N ALA A 665 -22.90 -23.14 10.57
CA ALA A 665 -23.81 -24.06 9.89
C ALA A 665 -25.27 -23.55 9.93
N GLU A 666 -25.95 -23.50 8.77
CA GLU A 666 -27.36 -23.07 8.72
C GLU A 666 -28.26 -24.07 9.47
N HIS A 667 -28.84 -23.60 10.59
CA HIS A 667 -29.72 -24.33 11.54
C HIS A 667 -29.02 -25.31 12.51
N PRO A 668 -28.34 -24.81 13.56
CA PRO A 668 -28.07 -25.60 14.77
C PRO A 668 -29.37 -25.77 15.57
N ARG A 669 -30.27 -26.65 15.10
CA ARG A 669 -31.62 -26.88 15.69
C ARG A 669 -31.84 -28.31 16.21
N GLY A 670 -30.77 -29.04 16.50
CA GLY A 670 -30.77 -30.18 17.42
C GLY A 670 -30.18 -29.78 18.77
N SER A 671 -30.69 -30.34 19.87
CA SER A 671 -30.14 -30.10 21.22
C SER A 671 -28.67 -30.52 21.34
N GLU A 672 -28.26 -31.52 20.55
CA GLU A 672 -26.89 -32.04 20.44
C GLU A 672 -25.92 -31.07 19.74
N ALA A 673 -26.39 -30.26 18.79
CA ALA A 673 -25.58 -29.23 18.16
C ALA A 673 -25.32 -28.06 19.13
N ALA A 674 -26.34 -27.67 19.89
CA ALA A 674 -26.21 -26.63 20.92
C ALA A 674 -25.25 -27.06 22.04
N SER A 675 -25.44 -28.26 22.62
CA SER A 675 -24.58 -28.73 23.72
C SER A 675 -23.14 -29.04 23.26
N THR A 676 -22.94 -29.54 22.05
CA THR A 676 -21.60 -29.76 21.48
C THR A 676 -20.86 -28.44 21.26
N LEU A 677 -21.55 -27.39 20.80
CA LEU A 677 -20.98 -26.04 20.66
C LEU A 677 -20.64 -25.41 22.02
N GLU A 678 -21.50 -25.59 23.02
CA GLU A 678 -21.30 -25.14 24.40
C GLU A 678 -20.10 -25.83 25.05
N MET A 679 -20.05 -27.17 25.03
CA MET A 679 -18.90 -27.95 25.52
C MET A 679 -17.59 -27.60 24.80
N GLY A 680 -17.63 -27.33 23.49
CA GLY A 680 -16.46 -26.88 22.74
C GLY A 680 -15.90 -25.55 23.27
N ARG A 681 -16.78 -24.57 23.54
CA ARG A 681 -16.42 -23.26 24.12
C ARG A 681 -15.94 -23.38 25.57
N GLU A 682 -16.62 -24.18 26.41
CA GLU A 682 -16.18 -24.47 27.77
C GLU A 682 -14.83 -25.20 27.84
N THR A 683 -14.47 -25.97 26.81
CA THR A 683 -13.17 -26.66 26.75
C THR A 683 -12.05 -25.69 26.34
N LEU A 684 -12.33 -24.75 25.43
CA LEU A 684 -11.38 -23.69 25.05
C LEU A 684 -11.11 -22.71 26.19
N ALA A 685 -12.13 -22.37 26.99
CA ALA A 685 -12.06 -21.39 28.07
C ALA A 685 -11.37 -21.88 29.37
N ARG A 686 -10.70 -23.04 29.34
CA ARG A 686 -9.97 -23.59 30.49
C ARG A 686 -8.49 -23.23 30.44
N GLU A 687 -8.04 -22.64 31.54
CA GLU A 687 -6.69 -22.13 31.78
C GLU A 687 -6.18 -22.57 33.15
N GLY A 688 -4.91 -22.27 33.47
CA GLY A 688 -4.28 -22.70 34.72
C GLY A 688 -4.21 -24.23 34.84
N ASP A 689 -4.42 -24.73 36.06
CA ASP A 689 -4.32 -26.17 36.38
C ASP A 689 -5.45 -27.04 35.78
N ASP A 690 -6.57 -26.43 35.34
CA ASP A 690 -7.70 -27.11 34.68
C ASP A 690 -7.56 -27.20 33.13
N ARG A 691 -6.39 -26.80 32.61
CA ARG A 691 -6.03 -26.81 31.17
C ARG A 691 -6.13 -28.23 30.56
N PRO A 692 -6.89 -28.45 29.47
CA PRO A 692 -7.00 -29.76 28.83
C PRO A 692 -5.75 -30.14 28.04
N SER A 693 -5.44 -31.44 27.93
CA SER A 693 -4.33 -31.93 27.10
C SER A 693 -4.58 -31.71 25.59
N PRO A 694 -3.53 -31.65 24.75
CA PRO A 694 -3.67 -31.56 23.29
C PRO A 694 -4.54 -32.69 22.70
N GLU A 695 -4.43 -33.90 23.25
CA GLU A 695 -5.24 -35.06 22.88
C GLU A 695 -6.74 -34.86 23.22
N THR A 696 -7.02 -34.21 24.36
CA THR A 696 -8.39 -33.87 24.79
C THR A 696 -9.00 -32.80 23.89
N LEU A 697 -8.20 -31.78 23.53
CA LEU A 697 -8.57 -30.69 22.63
C LEU A 697 -8.88 -31.23 21.21
N LEU A 698 -7.99 -32.05 20.63
CA LEU A 698 -8.20 -32.67 19.32
C LEU A 698 -9.41 -33.61 19.32
N ALA A 699 -9.57 -34.46 20.34
CA ALA A 699 -10.74 -35.33 20.45
C ALA A 699 -12.05 -34.54 20.61
N GLN A 700 -12.02 -33.34 21.19
CA GLN A 700 -13.17 -32.44 21.21
C GLN A 700 -13.39 -31.77 19.84
N ALA A 701 -12.32 -31.39 19.13
CA ALA A 701 -12.41 -30.82 17.78
C ALA A 701 -13.07 -31.81 16.80
N GLU A 702 -12.66 -33.08 16.82
CA GLU A 702 -13.27 -34.16 16.02
C GLU A 702 -14.77 -34.33 16.33
N ARG A 703 -15.18 -34.29 17.61
CA ARG A 703 -16.59 -34.37 18.02
C ARG A 703 -17.39 -33.18 17.48
N VAL A 704 -16.88 -31.96 17.62
CA VAL A 704 -17.54 -30.74 17.14
C VAL A 704 -17.67 -30.76 15.60
N LEU A 705 -16.61 -31.16 14.89
CA LEU A 705 -16.58 -31.23 13.43
C LEU A 705 -17.55 -32.29 12.89
N ALA A 706 -17.65 -33.46 13.54
CA ALA A 706 -18.59 -34.52 13.16
C ALA A 706 -20.06 -34.06 13.26
N VAL A 707 -20.40 -33.24 14.27
CA VAL A 707 -21.75 -32.66 14.42
C VAL A 707 -22.01 -31.55 13.39
N ALA A 708 -20.97 -30.77 13.01
CA ALA A 708 -21.07 -29.79 11.93
C ALA A 708 -21.31 -30.45 10.57
N GLU A 709 -20.60 -31.55 10.27
CA GLU A 709 -20.82 -32.38 9.09
C GLU A 709 -22.22 -33.01 9.07
N ALA A 710 -22.68 -33.57 10.19
CA ALA A 710 -24.02 -34.15 10.29
C ALA A 710 -25.11 -33.11 9.99
N SER A 711 -25.04 -31.94 10.63
CA SER A 711 -25.96 -30.81 10.41
C SER A 711 -25.98 -30.36 8.95
N SER A 712 -24.80 -30.23 8.33
CA SER A 712 -24.65 -29.87 6.92
C SER A 712 -25.25 -30.92 5.96
N ARG A 713 -25.09 -32.21 6.27
CA ARG A 713 -25.68 -33.31 5.49
C ARG A 713 -27.20 -33.30 5.59
N GLU A 714 -27.78 -33.07 6.77
CA GLU A 714 -29.24 -32.95 6.95
C GLU A 714 -29.83 -31.76 6.17
N ALA A 715 -29.22 -30.58 6.24
CA ALA A 715 -29.63 -29.41 5.46
C ALA A 715 -29.64 -29.70 3.95
N SER A 716 -28.60 -30.38 3.44
CA SER A 716 -28.51 -30.80 2.04
C SER A 716 -29.60 -31.81 1.63
N GLY A 717 -30.01 -32.69 2.56
CA GLY A 717 -31.10 -33.65 2.35
C GLY A 717 -32.47 -32.98 2.36
N ALA A 718 -32.70 -32.07 3.31
CA ALA A 718 -33.91 -31.26 3.39
C ALA A 718 -34.13 -30.44 2.10
N SER A 719 -33.08 -29.78 1.62
CA SER A 719 -33.07 -29.03 0.35
C SER A 719 -33.48 -29.90 -0.86
N ARG A 720 -32.90 -31.09 -1.02
CA ARG A 720 -33.29 -32.04 -2.08
C ARG A 720 -34.75 -32.49 -1.98
N SER A 721 -35.27 -32.63 -0.76
CA SER A 721 -36.70 -32.95 -0.52
C SER A 721 -37.66 -31.78 -0.79
N ALA A 722 -37.18 -30.54 -0.72
CA ALA A 722 -37.94 -29.34 -1.09
C ALA A 722 -37.95 -29.17 -2.62
N ALA A 723 -36.81 -29.38 -3.27
CA ALA A 723 -36.68 -29.36 -4.73
C ALA A 723 -37.59 -30.41 -5.41
N SER A 724 -37.66 -31.65 -4.89
CA SER A 724 -38.53 -32.68 -5.44
C SER A 724 -40.03 -32.39 -5.25
N ARG A 725 -40.41 -31.73 -4.14
CA ARG A 725 -41.78 -31.27 -3.90
C ARG A 725 -42.16 -30.05 -4.76
N SER A 726 -41.21 -29.16 -5.04
CA SER A 726 -41.38 -28.05 -5.97
C SER A 726 -41.54 -28.53 -7.42
N ALA A 727 -40.78 -29.53 -7.85
CA ALA A 727 -40.90 -30.12 -9.19
C ALA A 727 -42.26 -30.82 -9.43
N ALA A 728 -42.89 -31.33 -8.37
CA ALA A 728 -44.16 -32.08 -8.47
C ALA A 728 -45.42 -31.20 -8.59
N SER A 729 -45.35 -29.90 -8.27
CA SER A 729 -46.53 -29.01 -8.31
C SER A 729 -46.77 -28.34 -9.67
N ALA A 730 -45.87 -28.52 -10.64
CA ALA A 730 -45.91 -27.83 -11.94
C ALA A 730 -46.80 -28.51 -13.00
N THR A 731 -47.44 -29.66 -12.71
CA THR A 731 -48.23 -30.42 -13.69
C THR A 731 -49.50 -31.06 -13.09
N GLY A 732 -50.65 -30.40 -13.23
CA GLY A 732 -51.96 -30.97 -12.88
C GLY A 732 -53.13 -29.99 -13.02
N PRO A 733 -54.25 -30.35 -13.68
CA PRO A 733 -55.42 -29.47 -13.85
C PRO A 733 -56.48 -29.65 -12.74
N SER A 734 -57.52 -28.80 -12.80
CA SER A 734 -58.67 -28.73 -11.90
C SER A 734 -59.61 -29.95 -11.89
N THR A 735 -60.18 -30.29 -10.72
CA THR A 735 -61.66 -30.33 -10.47
C THR A 735 -62.02 -30.59 -8.99
N ASP A 736 -62.88 -29.72 -8.45
CA ASP A 736 -64.01 -29.87 -7.50
C ASP A 736 -64.21 -30.99 -6.43
N THR A 737 -64.90 -30.56 -5.36
CA THR A 737 -65.90 -31.23 -4.47
C THR A 737 -65.56 -32.11 -3.22
N SER A 738 -66.19 -31.68 -2.10
CA SER A 738 -66.91 -32.43 -1.02
C SER A 738 -66.23 -33.20 0.14
N ASP A 739 -66.49 -32.67 1.35
CA ASP A 739 -67.05 -33.32 2.58
C ASP A 739 -66.27 -34.19 3.60
N ALA A 740 -66.47 -33.82 4.89
CA ALA A 740 -66.68 -34.65 6.11
C ALA A 740 -65.51 -35.48 6.72
N SER A 741 -65.40 -35.74 8.06
CA SER A 741 -66.06 -35.20 9.28
C SER A 741 -65.49 -35.80 10.60
N PHE A 742 -65.40 -35.01 11.70
CA PHE A 742 -65.31 -35.44 13.15
C PHE A 742 -64.07 -36.28 13.58
N SER A 743 -63.64 -36.47 14.85
CA SER A 743 -64.00 -36.04 16.25
C SER A 743 -62.72 -36.13 17.12
N ALA A 744 -62.29 -35.21 17.99
CA ALA A 744 -62.88 -34.59 19.22
C ALA A 744 -62.75 -35.41 20.54
N SER A 745 -61.83 -35.02 21.44
CA SER A 745 -61.81 -35.26 22.92
C SER A 745 -60.65 -34.50 23.62
N SER A 746 -60.60 -34.41 24.97
CA SER A 746 -61.18 -33.25 25.71
C SER A 746 -60.83 -33.18 27.22
N SER A 747 -60.18 -32.10 27.68
CA SER A 747 -60.15 -31.58 29.08
C SER A 747 -59.46 -30.19 29.08
N ALA A 748 -60.00 -29.04 29.54
CA ALA A 748 -60.64 -28.69 30.82
C ALA A 748 -59.67 -28.74 32.02
N SER A 749 -59.51 -27.73 32.90
CA SER A 749 -60.19 -26.41 33.11
C SER A 749 -59.22 -25.42 33.81
N GLY A 750 -59.46 -24.10 33.92
CA GLY A 750 -60.55 -23.23 33.43
C GLY A 750 -60.45 -21.79 33.97
N ASP A 751 -61.26 -20.89 33.38
CA ASP A 751 -61.80 -19.61 33.91
C ASP A 751 -60.83 -18.44 34.25
N VAL A 752 -61.15 -17.13 34.08
CA VAL A 752 -62.40 -16.35 33.80
C VAL A 752 -62.03 -15.27 32.74
N ALA A 753 -62.58 -15.18 31.51
CA ALA A 753 -63.86 -14.58 31.07
C ALA A 753 -64.06 -13.07 31.38
N ALA A 754 -64.72 -12.19 30.59
CA ALA A 754 -65.17 -12.14 29.19
C ALA A 754 -65.49 -10.64 28.83
N ALA A 755 -65.28 -10.11 27.60
CA ALA A 755 -66.25 -9.87 26.48
C ALA A 755 -67.58 -9.13 26.87
N VAL A 756 -68.26 -8.31 26.03
CA VAL A 756 -68.75 -8.47 24.63
C VAL A 756 -69.05 -7.10 23.95
N SER A 757 -69.33 -7.10 22.63
CA SER A 757 -69.75 -6.01 21.68
C SER A 757 -71.08 -5.25 22.02
N THR A 758 -71.64 -4.28 21.25
CA THR A 758 -71.57 -3.85 19.80
C THR A 758 -71.83 -2.30 19.69
N THR A 759 -72.38 -1.57 18.67
CA THR A 759 -73.17 -1.81 17.42
C THR A 759 -73.12 -0.60 16.43
N GLU A 760 -73.23 -0.86 15.10
CA GLU A 760 -73.84 -0.10 13.96
C GLU A 760 -73.77 1.44 13.68
N ALA A 761 -73.56 1.74 12.37
CA ALA A 761 -74.11 2.83 11.49
C ALA A 761 -73.76 4.33 11.76
N ALA A 762 -73.51 5.25 10.79
CA ALA A 762 -74.02 5.39 9.42
C ALA A 762 -73.28 6.47 8.53
N ASN A 763 -73.28 6.26 7.21
CA ASN A 763 -73.31 7.20 6.05
C ASN A 763 -72.28 8.34 5.78
N GLY A 764 -71.86 8.41 4.51
CA GLY A 764 -71.26 9.56 3.79
C GLY A 764 -69.72 9.48 3.61
N GLY A 765 -69.12 9.34 2.43
CA GLY A 765 -69.59 9.36 1.02
C GLY A 765 -68.94 10.52 0.23
N GLY A 766 -68.29 10.35 -0.94
CA GLY A 766 -67.95 9.17 -1.75
C GLY A 766 -66.55 9.33 -2.43
N ALA A 767 -65.93 8.28 -2.95
CA ALA A 767 -66.08 7.78 -4.35
C ALA A 767 -65.60 8.80 -5.42
N ALA A 768 -64.43 8.63 -6.07
CA ALA A 768 -64.13 7.74 -7.22
C ALA A 768 -64.25 8.50 -8.59
N ALA A 769 -63.51 8.22 -9.67
CA ALA A 769 -62.42 7.26 -9.94
C ALA A 769 -61.57 7.69 -11.18
N LEU A 770 -60.68 6.79 -11.63
CA LEU A 770 -59.93 6.67 -12.92
C LEU A 770 -60.71 7.19 -14.17
N ASP A 771 -60.10 7.55 -15.32
CA ASP A 771 -59.28 6.70 -16.21
C ASP A 771 -58.76 7.48 -17.47
N GLY A 772 -58.02 6.85 -18.39
CA GLY A 772 -58.34 6.96 -19.84
C GLY A 772 -57.66 7.99 -20.77
N SER A 773 -56.37 7.80 -21.06
CA SER A 773 -55.68 8.00 -22.37
C SER A 773 -56.21 8.93 -23.50
N VAL A 774 -55.33 9.85 -23.96
CA VAL A 774 -54.82 10.02 -25.37
C VAL A 774 -55.54 10.91 -26.45
N TRP A 775 -54.69 11.67 -27.19
CA TRP A 775 -54.83 12.36 -28.51
C TRP A 775 -55.75 13.62 -28.74
N SER A 776 -55.08 14.77 -28.92
CA SER A 776 -55.10 15.63 -30.17
C SER A 776 -55.86 16.99 -30.24
N LEU A 777 -55.14 18.04 -30.75
CA LEU A 777 -55.58 19.21 -31.58
C LEU A 777 -56.53 20.29 -30.93
N LEU A 778 -56.56 21.61 -31.25
CA LEU A 778 -55.84 22.50 -32.21
C LEU A 778 -56.00 24.04 -31.91
N ARG A 779 -54.88 24.78 -31.66
CA ARG A 779 -54.59 26.20 -32.09
C ARG A 779 -55.55 27.37 -31.65
N PRO A 780 -55.31 28.69 -31.97
CA PRO A 780 -54.27 29.33 -32.81
C PRO A 780 -53.51 30.61 -32.29
N ARG A 781 -52.27 30.78 -32.81
CA ARG A 781 -51.55 32.00 -33.27
C ARG A 781 -51.73 33.38 -32.58
N ARG A 782 -50.58 34.06 -32.36
CA ARG A 782 -49.99 35.12 -33.23
C ARG A 782 -48.55 35.48 -32.77
N ASP A 783 -47.51 35.41 -33.62
CA ASP A 783 -46.98 36.44 -34.57
C ASP A 783 -46.04 37.46 -33.86
N PHE A 784 -44.85 37.88 -34.32
CA PHE A 784 -44.09 37.63 -35.57
C PHE A 784 -42.59 38.04 -35.43
N ARG A 785 -41.71 37.51 -36.31
CA ARG A 785 -40.30 37.96 -36.65
C ARG A 785 -39.18 37.55 -35.66
N ALA A 786 -38.00 37.14 -36.11
CA ALA A 786 -37.53 36.73 -37.46
C ALA A 786 -36.37 35.72 -37.34
N ALA A 787 -36.18 34.86 -38.36
CA ALA A 787 -35.12 33.87 -38.39
C ALA A 787 -34.40 33.88 -39.76
N ALA A 788 -33.08 33.72 -39.75
CA ALA A 788 -32.29 33.46 -40.95
C ALA A 788 -32.34 31.97 -41.30
N VAL A 789 -32.41 31.64 -42.59
CA VAL A 789 -32.37 30.25 -43.05
C VAL A 789 -30.92 29.79 -43.15
N SER A 790 -30.53 28.82 -42.32
CA SER A 790 -29.25 28.12 -42.44
C SER A 790 -29.34 27.01 -43.50
N LEU A 791 -28.30 26.89 -44.33
CA LEU A 791 -28.16 25.82 -45.31
C LEU A 791 -27.00 24.90 -44.94
N GLY A 792 -27.31 23.63 -44.71
CA GLY A 792 -26.41 22.52 -45.04
C GLY A 792 -25.71 21.78 -43.89
N PRO A 793 -26.30 20.67 -43.41
CA PRO A 793 -25.54 19.53 -42.90
C PRO A 793 -24.71 18.86 -44.02
N VAL A 794 -25.21 18.91 -45.26
CA VAL A 794 -24.64 18.22 -46.43
C VAL A 794 -23.22 18.70 -46.76
N TRP A 795 -22.96 20.00 -46.70
CA TRP A 795 -21.66 20.57 -47.06
C TRP A 795 -20.52 20.10 -46.15
N VAL A 796 -20.77 19.90 -44.85
CA VAL A 796 -19.74 19.42 -43.91
C VAL A 796 -19.37 17.97 -44.23
N ALA A 797 -20.36 17.10 -44.45
CA ALA A 797 -20.13 15.71 -44.84
C ALA A 797 -19.38 15.60 -46.18
N THR A 798 -19.75 16.42 -47.19
CA THR A 798 -19.04 16.48 -48.47
C THR A 798 -17.60 16.98 -48.31
N PHE A 799 -17.37 18.01 -47.49
CA PHE A 799 -16.03 18.57 -47.29
C PHE A 799 -15.10 17.59 -46.56
N VAL A 800 -15.58 16.92 -45.51
CA VAL A 800 -14.83 15.86 -44.81
C VAL A 800 -14.53 14.68 -45.74
N GLY A 801 -15.51 14.22 -46.53
CA GLY A 801 -15.32 13.15 -47.50
C GLY A 801 -14.28 13.49 -48.59
N VAL A 802 -14.33 14.71 -49.13
CA VAL A 802 -13.34 15.19 -50.12
C VAL A 802 -11.95 15.35 -49.50
N ALA A 803 -11.84 15.90 -48.28
CA ALA A 803 -10.57 16.04 -47.57
C ALA A 803 -9.92 14.67 -47.28
N PHE A 804 -10.71 13.69 -46.82
CA PHE A 804 -10.23 12.32 -46.58
C PHE A 804 -9.85 11.60 -47.87
N GLY A 805 -10.63 11.76 -48.95
CA GLY A 805 -10.27 11.24 -50.27
C GLY A 805 -8.96 11.81 -50.82
N LEU A 806 -8.75 13.13 -50.68
CA LEU A 806 -7.50 13.79 -51.07
C LEU A 806 -6.31 13.35 -50.19
N PHE A 807 -6.52 13.09 -48.90
CA PHE A 807 -5.51 12.56 -47.99
C PHE A 807 -5.07 11.14 -48.41
N LEU A 808 -6.01 10.24 -48.73
CA LEU A 808 -5.70 8.90 -49.24
C LEU A 808 -4.98 8.96 -50.60
N ILE A 809 -5.36 9.88 -51.49
CA ILE A 809 -4.64 10.10 -52.76
C ILE A 809 -3.21 10.60 -52.49
N ALA A 810 -3.01 11.51 -51.53
CA ALA A 810 -1.68 11.99 -51.16
C ALA A 810 -0.77 10.88 -50.58
N ILE A 811 -1.34 9.96 -49.77
CA ILE A 811 -0.63 8.75 -49.31
C ILE A 811 -0.28 7.86 -50.50
N GLN A 812 -1.23 7.55 -51.39
CA GLN A 812 -1.01 6.66 -52.52
C GLN A 812 0.01 7.22 -53.53
N VAL A 813 0.01 8.54 -53.76
CA VAL A 813 1.03 9.24 -54.55
C VAL A 813 2.39 9.19 -53.85
N SER A 814 2.45 9.39 -52.53
CA SER A 814 3.69 9.29 -51.75
C SER A 814 4.29 7.88 -51.82
N CYS A 815 3.49 6.83 -51.63
CA CYS A 815 3.91 5.44 -51.76
C CYS A 815 4.42 5.10 -53.18
N ASN A 816 3.76 5.62 -54.22
CA ASN A 816 4.21 5.44 -55.61
C ASN A 816 5.47 6.23 -55.96
N LEU A 817 5.70 7.39 -55.34
CA LEU A 817 6.95 8.14 -55.45
C LEU A 817 8.10 7.40 -54.72
N MET A 818 7.86 6.89 -53.51
CA MET A 818 8.85 6.08 -52.78
C MET A 818 9.22 4.80 -53.55
N ARG A 819 8.26 4.13 -54.19
CA ARG A 819 8.52 2.95 -55.06
C ARG A 819 9.32 3.26 -56.33
N LYS A 820 9.45 4.51 -56.77
CA LYS A 820 10.36 4.92 -57.86
C LYS A 820 11.76 5.34 -57.36
N GLY A 821 11.98 5.38 -56.04
CA GLY A 821 13.10 6.08 -55.41
C GLY A 821 14.21 5.22 -54.79
N LYS A 822 14.23 3.89 -54.95
CA LYS A 822 15.35 3.02 -54.54
C LYS A 822 15.43 1.75 -55.39
N ARG A 823 16.61 1.50 -55.99
CA ARG A 823 17.02 0.18 -56.50
C ARG A 823 18.03 -0.40 -55.50
N GLY A 824 17.95 -1.70 -55.21
CA GLY A 824 18.95 -2.42 -54.44
C GLY A 824 18.75 -2.39 -52.92
N CYS A 825 17.96 -3.34 -52.42
CA CYS A 825 18.39 -4.29 -51.38
C CYS A 825 17.83 -5.66 -51.77
N GLY A 826 18.57 -6.73 -51.48
CA GLY A 826 18.23 -8.09 -51.92
C GLY A 826 17.20 -8.77 -51.03
N THR A 827 16.41 -9.68 -51.62
CA THR A 827 15.51 -10.59 -50.89
C THR A 827 16.19 -11.92 -50.63
N ASN A 828 16.50 -12.19 -49.37
CA ASN A 828 16.53 -13.55 -48.81
C ASN A 828 15.39 -13.53 -47.76
N GLU A 829 14.33 -14.33 -47.79
CA GLU A 829 14.27 -15.79 -48.00
C GLU A 829 15.28 -16.52 -47.10
N GLY A 830 15.05 -16.44 -45.78
CA GLY A 830 15.95 -17.01 -44.77
C GLY A 830 15.29 -17.61 -43.52
N GLU A 831 14.02 -17.34 -43.21
CA GLU A 831 13.51 -17.66 -41.85
C GLU A 831 12.02 -18.09 -41.78
N VAL A 832 11.66 -19.16 -42.50
CA VAL A 832 10.37 -19.88 -42.33
C VAL A 832 10.60 -21.40 -42.20
N ARG A 833 11.65 -21.81 -41.48
CA ARG A 833 12.00 -23.23 -41.26
C ARG A 833 12.62 -23.51 -39.87
N SER A 834 11.79 -23.45 -38.83
CA SER A 834 12.14 -23.98 -37.49
C SER A 834 10.99 -24.78 -36.86
N LEU A 835 9.74 -24.32 -36.97
CA LEU A 835 8.52 -24.92 -36.39
C LEU A 835 8.07 -26.29 -36.96
N VAL A 836 8.96 -27.04 -37.62
CA VAL A 836 8.72 -28.44 -38.07
C VAL A 836 9.80 -29.40 -37.54
N ALA A 837 10.82 -28.90 -36.82
CA ALA A 837 11.98 -29.69 -36.41
C ALA A 837 11.82 -30.45 -35.06
N VAL A 838 10.78 -30.18 -34.27
CA VAL A 838 10.56 -30.85 -32.96
C VAL A 838 9.66 -32.09 -33.09
N ALA A 839 8.73 -32.10 -34.06
CA ALA A 839 7.73 -33.17 -34.24
C ALA A 839 8.30 -34.49 -34.83
N LYS A 840 9.61 -34.72 -34.80
CA LYS A 840 10.26 -35.90 -35.40
C LYS A 840 11.32 -36.59 -34.54
N GLY A 841 11.54 -36.15 -33.30
CA GLY A 841 12.41 -36.84 -32.32
C GLY A 841 11.73 -37.97 -31.56
N ALA A 842 10.39 -38.00 -31.50
CA ALA A 842 9.60 -38.90 -30.66
C ALA A 842 9.21 -40.24 -31.33
N LYS A 843 10.13 -40.87 -32.07
CA LYS A 843 10.00 -42.25 -32.58
C LYS A 843 11.31 -43.01 -32.46
N ASP A 844 11.64 -43.40 -31.23
CA ASP A 844 12.07 -44.78 -30.87
C ASP A 844 12.44 -44.88 -29.39
N ALA A 845 11.41 -44.91 -28.52
CA ALA A 845 11.56 -45.20 -27.08
C ALA A 845 10.27 -45.86 -26.54
N LYS A 846 10.05 -47.14 -26.85
CA LYS A 846 9.03 -47.95 -26.17
C LYS A 846 9.62 -48.55 -24.88
N SER A 847 9.01 -48.31 -23.72
CA SER A 847 8.53 -49.36 -22.80
C SER A 847 7.94 -48.84 -21.47
N TYR A 848 7.02 -49.62 -20.90
CA TYR A 848 6.44 -49.60 -19.53
C TYR A 848 5.59 -48.41 -19.02
N GLY A 849 4.31 -48.70 -18.70
CA GLY A 849 3.40 -47.98 -17.76
C GLY A 849 2.97 -46.55 -18.13
N GLY A 850 1.70 -46.14 -18.22
CA GLY A 850 0.47 -46.65 -17.59
C GLY A 850 0.34 -46.08 -16.17
N THR A 851 -0.56 -45.14 -15.84
CA THR A 851 -1.87 -44.75 -16.42
C THR A 851 -2.10 -43.23 -16.19
N PRO A 852 -2.81 -42.47 -17.06
CA PRO A 852 -2.71 -41.01 -17.07
C PRO A 852 -3.50 -40.27 -15.97
N ALA A 853 -2.95 -39.14 -15.53
CA ALA A 853 -3.68 -38.12 -14.78
C ALA A 853 -4.76 -37.45 -15.65
N LYS A 854 -5.88 -37.05 -15.04
CA LYS A 854 -6.89 -36.20 -15.67
C LYS A 854 -6.59 -34.73 -15.37
N THR A 855 -6.68 -33.89 -16.38
CA THR A 855 -6.67 -32.44 -16.25
C THR A 855 -8.01 -31.94 -15.71
N VAL A 856 -7.97 -31.21 -14.61
CA VAL A 856 -8.54 -29.85 -14.48
C VAL A 856 -7.41 -28.99 -13.96
#